data_AF-A0A098GE18-F1
#
_entry.id   AF-A0A098GE18-F1
#
_cell.length_a   1.000
_cell.length_b   1.000
_cell.length_c   1.000
_cell.angle_alpha   90.00
_cell.angle_beta   90.00
_cell.angle_gamma   90.00
#
_symmetry.space_group_name_H-M   'P 1'
#
loop_
_entity.id
_entity.type
_entity.pdbx_description
1 polymer ?
#
loop_
_entity_poly.entity_id
_entity_poly.type
_entity_poly.pdbx_seq_one_letter_code
_entity_poly.pdbx_strand_id
1 'polypeptide(L)'
;MYSGNPTAIQNLNKNIILILLLLVISYGLFGPLALAAVVSAGTIKTIHDRRSLHALLRKAMEAEDITALLHLDERQITLSHQQKLTMLYNAYQRQKTDFIDRLEQQEFKVSFAEIFSIFMQDKDMDLLRLFVKKFLAKTPLPSQAHLNTLLYYLLTNHQVTLIDLLFKFFPKEVIREMFSFIKSYPENRTRLLEFIASKKTWLIRNSDYVNCILTTPMNEQLCDLLMEILPRGELKVNEAIIAEIKNQTATQPFFLKLLDYFSCKKRDDFFFHQLQEMIQQAFYTKQVDVAARLLEVEPEFLRARPFLTNSLLFQYSSDWPIAEFLIAHGADVNCASDGKGLLEIGIGGRFTPVRKKQEFLDFYVRHGVDLSCELKEKPRKITSMTLLGYLPFLNLDIKGNQDLAAIRLQKYMALFLEISGTSLSNGTVCKHTYMQDSHAYWNFLLNLYFNRLNNTALLANQPLSVDEFHTCLERLYTEEGDFDAKSAYNNYKLSKPIILPVYLTDGWGAAHIATVGFMRISQDCHLIVEADRGLGRHDFSVFVGPITDYDKFRKFTATCYSPLYLEDWQYHRSQAAFQKNLSAQKDDFCPAISAKYALFMAHFLCVVKQQIAATPVAEPHFSREQLREILESSYKITNDWFCQFCTATKESMLQDYRSLDPKFIDSDFLALAEKAAPFVSDEEKELSTESSLTMTLS
;
A
#
# COMPACT_ATOMS: atom_id res chain seq x y z
N MET A 1 1.64 60.92 50.29
CA MET A 1 0.83 62.15 50.21
C MET A 1 -0.59 61.75 50.57
N TYR A 2 -1.18 62.02 51.73
CA TYR A 2 -1.05 63.12 52.67
C TYR A 2 -0.81 62.62 54.10
N SER A 3 0.15 63.27 54.75
CA SER A 3 0.38 63.35 56.18
C SER A 3 -0.43 64.51 56.78
N GLY A 4 -0.83 64.37 58.04
CA GLY A 4 -1.26 65.46 58.92
C GLY A 4 -2.75 65.41 59.25
N ASN A 5 -3.20 65.71 60.46
CA ASN A 5 -2.55 66.19 61.68
C ASN A 5 -3.60 66.02 62.79
N PRO A 6 -3.32 65.36 63.93
CA PRO A 6 -4.32 65.17 64.98
C PRO A 6 -4.16 66.24 66.07
N THR A 7 -5.00 67.27 66.07
CA THR A 7 -5.15 68.16 67.23
C THR A 7 -6.54 68.80 67.26
N ALA A 8 -7.55 68.09 67.79
CA ALA A 8 -8.79 68.72 68.26
C ALA A 8 -9.70 67.76 69.05
N ILE A 9 -9.23 67.05 70.08
CA ILE A 9 -10.14 66.49 71.11
C ILE A 9 -9.44 66.55 72.48
N GLN A 10 -9.18 67.76 72.98
CA GLN A 10 -9.09 68.00 74.42
C GLN A 10 -10.39 68.70 74.83
N ASN A 11 -11.12 68.06 75.74
CA ASN A 11 -12.42 68.45 76.33
C ASN A 11 -13.64 67.62 75.91
N LEU A 12 -13.48 66.31 75.65
CA LEU A 12 -14.58 65.37 75.87
C LEU A 12 -14.55 64.90 77.33
N ASN A 13 -15.61 65.25 78.06
CA ASN A 13 -15.81 64.92 79.47
C ASN A 13 -15.66 63.40 79.69
N LYS A 14 -14.85 62.97 80.66
CA LYS A 14 -14.54 61.55 80.93
C LYS A 14 -15.80 60.68 81.07
N ASN A 15 -16.91 61.28 81.51
CA ASN A 15 -18.20 60.59 81.64
C ASN A 15 -18.84 60.24 80.29
N ILE A 16 -18.66 61.06 79.25
CA ILE A 16 -19.18 60.77 77.90
C ILE A 16 -18.38 59.65 77.24
N ILE A 17 -17.05 59.65 77.43
CA ILE A 17 -16.19 58.55 76.95
C ILE A 17 -16.56 57.24 77.65
N LEU A 18 -16.84 57.26 78.96
CA LEU A 18 -17.24 56.08 79.70
C LEU A 18 -18.62 55.55 79.27
N ILE A 19 -19.59 56.44 78.99
CA ILE A 19 -20.91 56.04 78.47
C ILE A 19 -20.82 55.49 77.05
N LEU A 20 -20.01 56.10 76.17
CA LEU A 20 -19.76 55.58 74.83
C LEU A 20 -19.01 54.24 74.86
N LEU A 21 -18.03 54.06 75.77
CA LEU A 21 -17.38 52.77 75.96
C LEU A 21 -18.35 51.72 76.48
N LEU A 22 -19.23 52.06 77.42
CA LEU A 22 -20.26 51.14 77.93
C LEU A 22 -21.29 50.75 76.86
N LEU A 23 -21.69 51.68 75.98
CA LEU A 23 -22.56 51.39 74.84
C LEU A 23 -21.86 50.55 73.77
N VAL A 24 -20.58 50.79 73.48
CA VAL A 24 -19.79 49.98 72.53
C VAL A 24 -19.52 48.59 73.09
N ILE A 25 -19.26 48.47 74.40
CA ILE A 25 -19.09 47.18 75.09
C ILE A 25 -20.43 46.42 75.16
N SER A 26 -21.55 47.09 75.44
CA SER A 26 -22.87 46.43 75.45
C SER A 26 -23.29 45.98 74.06
N TYR A 27 -23.03 46.79 73.02
CA TYR A 27 -23.33 46.42 71.63
C TYR A 27 -22.37 45.35 71.09
N GLY A 28 -21.09 45.37 71.51
CA GLY A 28 -20.10 44.35 71.14
C GLY A 28 -20.32 43.00 71.82
N LEU A 29 -20.74 42.98 73.09
CA LEU A 29 -21.02 41.74 73.83
C LEU A 29 -22.40 41.15 73.54
N PHE A 30 -23.43 41.99 73.36
CA PHE A 30 -24.82 41.51 73.24
C PHE A 30 -25.46 41.73 71.87
N GLY A 31 -24.92 42.59 71.01
CA GLY A 31 -25.42 42.80 69.65
C GLY A 31 -25.34 41.56 68.75
N PRO A 32 -24.21 40.82 68.71
CA PRO A 32 -24.11 39.58 67.95
C PRO A 32 -25.00 38.47 68.51
N LEU A 33 -25.18 38.41 69.84
CA LEU A 33 -26.01 37.40 70.51
C LEU A 33 -27.52 37.67 70.33
N ALA A 34 -27.95 38.93 70.33
CA ALA A 34 -29.35 39.27 70.07
C ALA A 34 -29.73 39.06 68.59
N LEU A 35 -28.83 39.40 67.65
CA LEU A 35 -29.03 39.11 66.23
C LEU A 35 -29.00 37.61 65.96
N ALA A 36 -28.07 36.88 66.59
CA ALA A 36 -28.02 35.42 66.52
C ALA A 36 -29.25 34.77 67.16
N ALA A 37 -29.80 35.29 68.26
CA ALA A 37 -31.01 34.79 68.91
C ALA A 37 -32.29 35.03 68.07
N VAL A 38 -32.41 36.17 67.39
CA VAL A 38 -33.55 36.46 66.50
C VAL A 38 -33.46 35.65 65.21
N VAL A 39 -32.25 35.49 64.63
CA VAL A 39 -32.02 34.61 63.47
C VAL A 39 -32.17 33.13 63.85
N SER A 40 -31.73 32.72 65.04
CA SER A 40 -31.89 31.35 65.54
C SER A 40 -33.33 31.03 65.95
N ALA A 41 -34.09 31.95 66.55
CA ALA A 41 -35.51 31.75 66.83
C ALA A 41 -36.34 31.70 65.52
N GLY A 42 -36.03 32.55 64.55
CA GLY A 42 -36.63 32.52 63.21
C GLY A 42 -36.31 31.24 62.43
N THR A 43 -35.07 30.74 62.53
CA THR A 43 -34.65 29.47 61.91
C THR A 43 -35.17 28.25 62.67
N ILE A 44 -35.23 28.26 64.00
CA ILE A 44 -35.79 27.15 64.81
C ILE A 44 -37.30 27.03 64.57
N LYS A 45 -38.05 28.13 64.47
CA LYS A 45 -39.48 28.11 64.14
C LYS A 45 -39.72 27.60 62.70
N THR A 46 -38.96 28.07 61.72
CA THR A 46 -39.07 27.56 60.33
C THR A 46 -38.59 26.11 60.17
N ILE A 47 -37.62 25.64 60.97
CA ILE A 47 -37.19 24.23 61.01
C ILE A 47 -38.25 23.34 61.67
N HIS A 48 -38.88 23.81 62.76
CA HIS A 48 -39.97 23.09 63.43
C HIS A 48 -41.20 22.98 62.52
N ASP A 49 -41.59 24.08 61.86
CA ASP A 49 -42.70 24.09 60.91
C ASP A 49 -42.42 23.19 59.68
N ARG A 50 -41.18 23.15 59.17
CA ARG A 50 -40.79 22.21 58.10
C ARG A 50 -40.82 20.74 58.53
N ARG A 51 -40.45 20.41 59.77
CA ARG A 51 -40.54 19.03 60.29
C ARG A 51 -41.99 18.59 60.47
N SER A 52 -42.83 19.47 61.02
CA SER A 52 -44.27 19.24 61.17
C SER A 52 -44.96 19.08 59.81
N LEU A 53 -44.58 19.91 58.83
CA LEU A 53 -45.07 19.82 57.46
C LEU A 53 -44.61 18.54 56.76
N HIS A 54 -43.34 18.15 56.90
CA HIS A 54 -42.86 16.86 56.38
C HIS A 54 -43.54 15.66 57.03
N ALA A 55 -43.83 15.72 58.34
CA ALA A 55 -44.57 14.67 59.04
C ALA A 55 -46.03 14.60 58.57
N LEU A 56 -46.68 15.74 58.32
CA LEU A 56 -48.02 15.80 57.74
C LEU A 56 -48.06 15.27 56.30
N LEU A 57 -47.12 15.70 55.45
CA LEU A 57 -46.96 15.19 54.08
C LEU A 57 -46.72 13.68 54.07
N ARG A 58 -45.82 13.20 54.95
CA ARG A 58 -45.54 11.76 55.08
C ARG A 58 -46.78 11.01 55.54
N LYS A 59 -47.48 11.46 56.57
CA LYS A 59 -48.71 10.83 57.05
C LYS A 59 -49.81 10.81 55.98
N ALA A 60 -49.96 11.91 55.25
CA ALA A 60 -50.95 12.00 54.17
C ALA A 60 -50.58 11.07 53.00
N MET A 61 -49.29 10.91 52.68
CA MET A 61 -48.81 9.93 51.70
C MET A 61 -48.96 8.48 52.17
N GLU A 62 -48.61 8.18 53.42
CA GLU A 62 -48.74 6.84 54.04
C GLU A 62 -50.21 6.41 54.17
N ALA A 63 -51.11 7.37 54.45
CA ALA A 63 -52.56 7.16 54.43
C ALA A 63 -53.15 7.19 53.01
N GLU A 64 -52.32 7.52 52.01
CA GLU A 64 -52.71 7.75 50.62
C GLU A 64 -53.87 8.78 50.48
N ASP A 65 -54.00 9.72 51.42
CA ASP A 65 -55.09 10.70 51.51
C ASP A 65 -54.91 11.84 50.50
N ILE A 66 -55.43 11.62 49.29
CA ILE A 66 -55.36 12.56 48.16
C ILE A 66 -56.06 13.90 48.49
N THR A 67 -57.12 13.89 49.29
CA THR A 67 -57.86 15.10 49.67
C THR A 67 -57.03 15.99 50.57
N ALA A 68 -56.35 15.41 51.57
CA ALA A 68 -55.43 16.14 52.43
C ALA A 68 -54.27 16.76 51.62
N LEU A 69 -53.76 16.03 50.63
CA LEU A 69 -52.65 16.49 49.80
C LEU A 69 -53.06 17.60 48.81
N LEU A 70 -54.27 17.53 48.24
CA LEU A 70 -54.87 18.63 47.46
C LEU A 70 -54.97 19.92 48.28
N HIS A 71 -55.39 19.80 49.55
CA HIS A 71 -55.49 20.93 50.46
C HIS A 71 -54.10 21.52 50.83
N LEU A 72 -53.04 20.69 50.86
CA LEU A 72 -51.67 21.17 51.06
C LEU A 72 -51.14 21.91 49.83
N ASP A 73 -51.44 21.43 48.62
CA ASP A 73 -51.06 22.09 47.38
C ASP A 73 -51.79 23.44 47.20
N GLU A 74 -53.07 23.55 47.59
CA GLU A 74 -53.81 24.83 47.64
C GLU A 74 -53.15 25.86 48.58
N ARG A 75 -52.42 25.40 49.58
CA ARG A 75 -51.63 26.25 50.49
C ARG A 75 -50.22 26.55 49.95
N GLN A 76 -49.98 26.33 48.65
CA GLN A 76 -48.72 26.58 47.95
C GLN A 76 -47.53 25.76 48.49
N ILE A 77 -47.79 24.60 49.09
CA ILE A 77 -46.72 23.70 49.55
C ILE A 77 -46.19 22.90 48.35
N THR A 78 -44.97 23.20 47.92
CA THR A 78 -44.33 22.52 46.79
C THR A 78 -43.98 21.07 47.15
N LEU A 79 -44.65 20.12 46.49
CA LEU A 79 -44.30 18.69 46.55
C LEU A 79 -42.98 18.43 45.81
N SER A 80 -42.14 17.54 46.35
CA SER A 80 -40.96 17.05 45.63
C SER A 80 -41.36 16.19 44.43
N HIS A 81 -40.45 16.02 43.46
CA HIS A 81 -40.68 15.20 42.27
C HIS A 81 -41.15 13.78 42.61
N GLN A 82 -40.45 13.11 43.54
CA GLN A 82 -40.80 11.77 43.99
C GLN A 82 -42.19 11.72 44.65
N GLN A 83 -42.52 12.74 45.45
CA GLN A 83 -43.85 12.82 46.08
C GLN A 83 -44.95 12.97 45.04
N LYS A 84 -44.76 13.85 44.04
CA LYS A 84 -45.71 13.99 42.92
C LYS A 84 -45.87 12.69 42.14
N LEU A 85 -44.78 11.97 41.88
CA LEU A 85 -44.80 10.68 41.19
C LEU A 85 -45.56 9.60 41.97
N THR A 86 -45.25 9.43 43.25
CA THR A 86 -45.97 8.48 44.14
C THR A 86 -47.46 8.83 44.22
N MET A 87 -47.77 10.12 44.33
CA MET A 87 -49.15 10.57 44.36
C MET A 87 -49.90 10.34 43.05
N LEU A 88 -49.25 10.59 41.91
CA LEU A 88 -49.82 10.34 40.59
C LEU A 88 -50.21 8.86 40.44
N TYR A 89 -49.31 7.95 40.87
CA TYR A 89 -49.56 6.52 40.88
C TYR A 89 -50.75 6.14 41.80
N ASN A 90 -50.78 6.64 43.03
CA ASN A 90 -51.88 6.36 43.98
C ASN A 90 -53.23 6.94 43.50
N ALA A 91 -53.21 8.13 42.88
CA ALA A 91 -54.40 8.76 42.32
C ALA A 91 -54.98 7.95 41.16
N TYR A 92 -54.12 7.38 40.31
CA TYR A 92 -54.54 6.45 39.27
C TYR A 92 -55.19 5.19 39.86
N GLN A 93 -54.53 4.52 40.82
CA GLN A 93 -55.04 3.28 41.45
C GLN A 93 -56.43 3.48 42.08
N ARG A 94 -56.70 4.69 42.60
CA ARG A 94 -57.98 5.07 43.22
C ARG A 94 -58.96 5.75 42.26
N GLN A 95 -58.66 5.81 40.97
CA GLN A 95 -59.47 6.45 39.92
C GLN A 95 -59.85 7.92 40.25
N LYS A 96 -58.94 8.67 40.87
CA LYS A 96 -59.15 10.08 41.23
C LYS A 96 -58.66 11.00 40.11
N THR A 97 -59.51 11.25 39.12
CA THR A 97 -59.20 12.05 37.92
C THR A 97 -58.82 13.50 38.23
N ASP A 98 -59.46 14.12 39.21
CA ASP A 98 -59.27 15.55 39.55
C ASP A 98 -57.80 15.87 39.89
N PHE A 99 -57.12 14.96 40.58
CA PHE A 99 -55.72 15.13 40.93
C PHE A 99 -54.78 14.93 39.73
N ILE A 100 -55.11 13.97 38.86
CA ILE A 100 -54.36 13.72 37.62
C ILE A 100 -54.43 14.95 36.72
N ASP A 101 -55.63 15.52 36.55
CA ASP A 101 -55.84 16.72 35.73
C ASP A 101 -55.14 17.95 36.31
N ARG A 102 -55.11 18.08 37.65
CA ARG A 102 -54.34 19.13 38.32
C ARG A 102 -52.83 18.99 38.09
N LEU A 103 -52.26 17.79 38.18
CA LEU A 103 -50.84 17.57 37.87
C LEU A 103 -50.52 17.84 36.39
N GLU A 104 -51.45 17.53 35.49
CA GLU A 104 -51.32 17.85 34.07
C GLU A 104 -51.31 19.38 33.86
N GLN A 105 -52.22 20.12 34.52
CA GLN A 105 -52.26 21.58 34.49
C GLN A 105 -51.00 22.23 35.09
N GLN A 106 -50.34 21.56 36.03
CA GLN A 106 -49.05 21.97 36.58
C GLN A 106 -47.86 21.65 35.66
N GLU A 107 -48.11 21.12 34.46
CA GLU A 107 -47.08 20.67 33.52
C GLU A 107 -46.10 19.66 34.15
N PHE A 108 -46.55 18.85 35.11
CA PHE A 108 -45.69 17.85 35.73
C PHE A 108 -45.20 16.86 34.67
N LYS A 109 -43.89 16.60 34.63
CA LYS A 109 -43.28 15.66 33.69
C LYS A 109 -42.48 14.59 34.43
N VAL A 110 -42.58 13.37 33.93
CA VAL A 110 -41.96 12.16 34.47
C VAL A 110 -41.00 11.62 33.41
N SER A 111 -39.79 11.25 33.82
CA SER A 111 -38.80 10.71 32.89
C SER A 111 -39.22 9.34 32.37
N PHE A 112 -38.73 8.97 31.19
CA PHE A 112 -39.03 7.65 30.63
C PHE A 112 -38.58 6.50 31.54
N ALA A 113 -37.43 6.65 32.23
CA ALA A 113 -36.90 5.63 33.13
C ALA A 113 -37.85 5.37 34.31
N GLU A 114 -38.42 6.42 34.90
CA GLU A 114 -39.38 6.30 35.99
C GLU A 114 -40.69 5.64 35.54
N ILE A 115 -41.22 6.06 34.38
CA ILE A 115 -42.41 5.44 33.78
C ILE A 115 -42.14 3.95 33.52
N PHE A 116 -40.97 3.62 32.96
CA PHE A 116 -40.58 2.23 32.72
C PHE A 116 -40.48 1.42 34.02
N SER A 117 -39.84 1.95 35.07
CA SER A 117 -39.72 1.26 36.36
C SER A 117 -41.08 0.98 37.00
N ILE A 118 -42.00 1.94 36.98
CA ILE A 118 -43.37 1.76 37.50
C ILE A 118 -44.13 0.74 36.66
N PHE A 119 -44.06 0.86 35.33
CA PHE A 119 -44.71 -0.09 34.43
C PHE A 119 -44.19 -1.52 34.63
N MET A 120 -42.88 -1.71 34.82
CA MET A 120 -42.31 -3.04 34.99
C MET A 120 -42.72 -3.74 36.29
N GLN A 121 -43.20 -2.99 37.30
CA GLN A 121 -43.71 -3.56 38.55
C GLN A 121 -45.08 -4.23 38.34
N ASP A 122 -46.02 -3.51 37.72
CA ASP A 122 -47.43 -3.95 37.65
C ASP A 122 -47.89 -4.40 36.26
N LYS A 123 -47.14 -4.02 35.22
CA LYS A 123 -47.47 -4.20 33.80
C LYS A 123 -48.85 -3.66 33.40
N ASP A 124 -49.33 -2.64 34.12
CA ASP A 124 -50.60 -1.98 33.83
C ASP A 124 -50.50 -1.11 32.57
N MET A 125 -51.22 -1.51 31.53
CA MET A 125 -51.25 -0.87 30.22
C MET A 125 -51.99 0.47 30.19
N ASP A 126 -53.04 0.62 31.00
CA ASP A 126 -53.83 1.85 31.05
C ASP A 126 -53.07 2.92 31.83
N LEU A 127 -52.35 2.52 32.88
CA LEU A 127 -51.40 3.38 33.60
C LEU A 127 -50.30 3.87 32.68
N LEU A 128 -49.67 2.96 31.93
CA LEU A 128 -48.62 3.32 30.97
C LEU A 128 -49.15 4.29 29.91
N ARG A 129 -50.34 4.03 29.37
CA ARG A 129 -50.98 4.91 28.37
C ARG A 129 -51.22 6.30 28.95
N LEU A 130 -51.72 6.41 30.18
CA LEU A 130 -51.91 7.67 30.87
C LEU A 130 -50.59 8.42 31.04
N PHE A 131 -49.56 7.72 31.54
CA PHE A 131 -48.25 8.30 31.84
C PHE A 131 -47.56 8.81 30.58
N VAL A 132 -47.54 8.00 29.52
CA VAL A 132 -46.96 8.39 28.23
C VAL A 132 -47.73 9.56 27.60
N LYS A 133 -49.06 9.58 27.70
CA LYS A 133 -49.90 10.60 27.05
C LYS A 133 -49.79 11.97 27.72
N LYS A 134 -49.88 12.01 29.05
CA LYS A 134 -50.01 13.26 29.80
C LYS A 134 -48.69 13.73 30.42
N PHE A 135 -47.86 12.79 30.87
CA PHE A 135 -46.76 13.09 31.80
C PHE A 135 -45.36 12.81 31.26
N LEU A 136 -45.18 12.11 30.14
CA LEU A 136 -43.84 11.80 29.64
C LEU A 136 -43.02 13.05 29.29
N ALA A 137 -41.83 13.14 29.88
CA ALA A 137 -40.83 14.14 29.57
C ALA A 137 -40.11 13.81 28.25
N LYS A 138 -39.77 14.82 27.45
CA LYS A 138 -38.93 14.66 26.24
C LYS A 138 -37.44 14.44 26.57
N THR A 139 -37.01 14.84 27.76
CA THR A 139 -35.63 14.74 28.23
C THR A 139 -35.60 14.25 29.68
N PRO A 140 -34.63 13.41 30.07
CA PRO A 140 -33.57 12.82 29.23
C PRO A 140 -34.11 11.81 28.22
N LEU A 141 -33.33 11.53 27.17
CA LEU A 141 -33.66 10.49 26.20
C LEU A 141 -33.74 9.11 26.89
N PRO A 142 -34.61 8.20 26.41
CA PRO A 142 -34.73 6.88 26.99
C PRO A 142 -33.42 6.09 26.82
N SER A 143 -33.06 5.30 27.84
CA SER A 143 -31.98 4.32 27.65
C SER A 143 -32.41 3.30 26.61
N GLN A 144 -31.47 2.87 25.77
CA GLN A 144 -31.77 1.90 24.71
C GLN A 144 -32.36 0.59 25.28
N ALA A 145 -31.82 0.11 26.42
CA ALA A 145 -32.29 -1.11 27.07
C ALA A 145 -33.74 -1.01 27.57
N HIS A 146 -34.13 0.13 28.18
CA HIS A 146 -35.50 0.32 28.66
C HIS A 146 -36.47 0.46 27.49
N LEU A 147 -36.11 1.25 26.47
CA LEU A 147 -36.97 1.44 25.31
C LEU A 147 -37.18 0.13 24.55
N ASN A 148 -36.10 -0.63 24.31
CA ASN A 148 -36.17 -1.92 23.64
C ASN A 148 -37.09 -2.89 24.39
N THR A 149 -36.86 -3.08 25.70
CA THR A 149 -37.70 -3.94 26.54
C THR A 149 -39.18 -3.54 26.46
N LEU A 150 -39.47 -2.24 26.56
CA LEU A 150 -40.84 -1.75 26.51
C LEU A 150 -41.47 -1.98 25.13
N LEU A 151 -40.78 -1.58 24.06
CA LEU A 151 -41.29 -1.73 22.69
C LEU A 151 -41.55 -3.19 22.34
N TYR A 152 -40.65 -4.11 22.75
CA TYR A 152 -40.85 -5.54 22.58
C TYR A 152 -42.13 -6.03 23.29
N TYR A 153 -42.33 -5.61 24.55
CA TYR A 153 -43.54 -5.93 25.30
C TYR A 153 -44.81 -5.40 24.60
N LEU A 154 -44.77 -4.15 24.12
CA LEU A 154 -45.90 -3.52 23.44
C LEU A 154 -46.23 -4.20 22.11
N LEU A 155 -45.23 -4.61 21.34
CA LEU A 155 -45.41 -5.34 20.08
C LEU A 155 -46.09 -6.69 20.31
N THR A 156 -45.59 -7.44 21.30
CA THR A 156 -46.10 -8.76 21.67
C THR A 156 -47.56 -8.68 22.12
N ASN A 157 -47.94 -7.59 22.82
CA ASN A 157 -49.30 -7.33 23.28
C ASN A 157 -50.16 -6.51 22.30
N HIS A 158 -49.70 -6.32 21.06
CA HIS A 158 -50.41 -5.64 19.97
C HIS A 158 -50.83 -4.19 20.28
N GLN A 159 -50.02 -3.48 21.07
CA GLN A 159 -50.29 -2.10 21.53
C GLN A 159 -49.73 -1.04 20.57
N VAL A 160 -50.09 -1.13 19.28
CA VAL A 160 -49.55 -0.25 18.21
C VAL A 160 -49.84 1.23 18.48
N THR A 161 -51.00 1.56 19.04
CA THR A 161 -51.38 2.94 19.39
C THR A 161 -50.46 3.57 20.42
N LEU A 162 -49.89 2.77 21.33
CA LEU A 162 -48.95 3.25 22.33
C LEU A 162 -47.53 3.37 21.77
N ILE A 163 -47.15 2.49 20.85
CA ILE A 163 -45.91 2.64 20.07
C ILE A 163 -45.96 3.93 19.23
N ASP A 164 -47.10 4.22 18.60
CA ASP A 164 -47.35 5.48 17.89
C ASP A 164 -47.20 6.70 18.79
N LEU A 165 -47.67 6.61 20.03
CA LEU A 165 -47.54 7.67 21.01
C LEU A 165 -46.07 7.86 21.38
N LEU A 166 -45.34 6.78 21.68
CA LEU A 166 -43.90 6.82 21.95
C LEU A 166 -43.11 7.39 20.77
N PHE A 167 -43.47 7.03 19.54
CA PHE A 167 -42.86 7.57 18.33
C PHE A 167 -43.01 9.09 18.22
N LYS A 168 -44.10 9.69 18.70
CA LYS A 168 -44.24 11.16 18.72
C LYS A 168 -43.22 11.85 19.63
N PHE A 169 -42.75 11.17 20.68
CA PHE A 169 -41.75 11.71 21.61
C PHE A 169 -40.32 11.36 21.19
N PHE A 170 -40.09 10.11 20.77
CA PHE A 170 -38.76 9.54 20.50
C PHE A 170 -38.70 8.86 19.12
N PRO A 171 -38.96 9.59 18.01
CA PRO A 171 -39.15 8.96 16.71
C PRO A 171 -37.89 8.25 16.22
N LYS A 172 -36.71 8.82 16.48
CA LYS A 172 -35.42 8.27 16.07
C LYS A 172 -35.15 6.95 16.79
N GLU A 173 -35.24 6.97 18.11
CA GLU A 173 -35.00 5.82 18.96
C GLU A 173 -35.98 4.69 18.66
N VAL A 174 -37.28 5.01 18.50
CA VAL A 174 -38.29 4.01 18.16
C VAL A 174 -38.00 3.36 16.80
N ILE A 175 -37.73 4.14 15.73
CA ILE A 175 -37.47 3.56 14.40
C ILE A 175 -36.21 2.67 14.41
N ARG A 176 -35.14 3.09 15.12
CA ARG A 176 -33.94 2.28 15.27
C ARG A 176 -34.24 0.91 15.88
N GLU A 177 -35.03 0.87 16.96
CA GLU A 177 -35.42 -0.41 17.57
C GLU A 177 -36.35 -1.23 16.68
N MET A 178 -37.28 -0.59 15.95
CA MET A 178 -38.17 -1.29 15.00
C MET A 178 -37.39 -1.99 13.88
N PHE A 179 -36.33 -1.35 13.35
CA PHE A 179 -35.47 -1.97 12.34
C PHE A 179 -34.72 -3.18 12.89
N SER A 180 -34.20 -3.07 14.12
CA SER A 180 -33.58 -4.20 14.84
C SER A 180 -34.58 -5.36 15.04
N PHE A 181 -35.80 -5.04 15.42
CA PHE A 181 -36.85 -6.02 15.69
C PHE A 181 -37.32 -6.79 14.46
N ILE A 182 -37.36 -6.18 13.28
CA ILE A 182 -37.69 -6.89 12.03
C ILE A 182 -36.73 -8.05 11.79
N LYS A 183 -35.47 -7.89 12.18
CA LYS A 183 -34.45 -8.93 12.07
C LYS A 183 -34.60 -9.99 13.16
N SER A 184 -34.80 -9.57 14.41
CA SER A 184 -34.79 -10.48 15.57
C SER A 184 -36.11 -11.21 15.81
N TYR A 185 -37.25 -10.70 15.32
CA TYR A 185 -38.59 -11.18 15.65
C TYR A 185 -39.45 -11.38 14.40
N PRO A 186 -39.18 -12.45 13.61
CA PRO A 186 -39.86 -12.70 12.33
C PRO A 186 -41.38 -12.84 12.46
N GLU A 187 -41.89 -13.32 13.59
CA GLU A 187 -43.32 -13.47 13.87
C GLU A 187 -44.08 -12.12 13.95
N ASN A 188 -43.37 -11.03 14.23
CA ASN A 188 -43.95 -9.68 14.29
C ASN A 188 -43.67 -8.84 13.03
N ARG A 189 -42.99 -9.42 12.03
CA ARG A 189 -42.43 -8.68 10.89
C ARG A 189 -43.48 -7.90 10.09
N THR A 190 -44.60 -8.53 9.72
CA THR A 190 -45.66 -7.87 8.92
C THR A 190 -46.18 -6.61 9.62
N ARG A 191 -46.47 -6.70 10.93
CA ARG A 191 -46.95 -5.57 11.73
C ARG A 191 -45.91 -4.47 11.87
N LEU A 192 -44.64 -4.85 12.02
CA LEU A 192 -43.53 -3.89 12.08
C LEU A 192 -43.38 -3.13 10.76
N LEU A 193 -43.48 -3.83 9.63
CA LEU A 193 -43.45 -3.21 8.30
C LEU A 193 -44.65 -2.29 8.08
N GLU A 194 -45.86 -2.69 8.46
CA GLU A 194 -47.06 -1.84 8.42
C GLU A 194 -46.88 -0.57 9.27
N PHE A 195 -46.32 -0.72 10.49
CA PHE A 195 -46.02 0.42 11.35
C PHE A 195 -45.02 1.37 10.67
N ILE A 196 -43.91 0.87 10.12
CA ILE A 196 -42.90 1.68 9.42
C ILE A 196 -43.52 2.36 8.20
N ALA A 197 -44.33 1.64 7.42
CA ALA A 197 -45.04 2.18 6.25
C ALA A 197 -45.92 3.37 6.63
N SER A 198 -46.61 3.29 7.78
CA SER A 198 -47.43 4.39 8.30
C SER A 198 -46.61 5.65 8.64
N LYS A 199 -45.28 5.55 8.78
CA LYS A 199 -44.35 6.65 9.06
C LYS A 199 -43.65 7.21 7.82
N LYS A 200 -44.16 6.91 6.62
CA LYS A 200 -43.64 7.38 5.32
C LYS A 200 -43.17 8.84 5.33
N THR A 201 -44.01 9.78 5.74
CA THR A 201 -43.67 11.22 5.74
C THR A 201 -42.48 11.55 6.64
N TRP A 202 -42.38 10.88 7.79
CA TRP A 202 -41.26 11.08 8.70
C TRP A 202 -39.96 10.49 8.14
N LEU A 203 -40.04 9.28 7.56
CA LEU A 203 -38.90 8.60 6.94
C LEU A 203 -38.33 9.41 5.78
N ILE A 204 -39.18 9.97 4.92
CA ILE A 204 -38.75 10.85 3.82
C ILE A 204 -38.01 12.08 4.34
N ARG A 205 -38.54 12.75 5.38
CA ARG A 205 -37.91 13.94 5.96
C ARG A 205 -36.61 13.65 6.73
N ASN A 206 -36.35 12.40 7.09
CA ASN A 206 -35.22 11.98 7.92
C ASN A 206 -34.41 10.86 7.22
N SER A 207 -34.34 10.88 5.89
CA SER A 207 -33.65 9.85 5.08
C SER A 207 -32.19 9.66 5.51
N ASP A 208 -31.50 10.73 5.88
CA ASP A 208 -30.11 10.65 6.38
C ASP A 208 -30.00 9.81 7.65
N TYR A 209 -30.93 10.00 8.58
CA TYR A 209 -30.98 9.20 9.81
C TYR A 209 -31.32 7.74 9.50
N VAL A 210 -32.31 7.50 8.61
CA VAL A 210 -32.68 6.16 8.14
C VAL A 210 -31.45 5.44 7.60
N ASN A 211 -30.68 6.11 6.73
CA ASN A 211 -29.43 5.58 6.19
C ASN A 211 -28.37 5.30 7.26
N CYS A 212 -28.29 6.09 8.34
CA CYS A 212 -27.33 5.86 9.43
C CYS A 212 -27.66 4.62 10.28
N ILE A 213 -28.94 4.26 10.42
CA ILE A 213 -29.37 3.14 11.29
C ILE A 213 -29.62 1.84 10.53
N LEU A 214 -29.63 1.89 9.19
CA LEU A 214 -29.67 0.70 8.36
C LEU A 214 -28.34 -0.03 8.47
N THR A 215 -28.35 -1.11 9.23
CA THR A 215 -27.18 -1.98 9.39
C THR A 215 -27.25 -3.16 8.42
N THR A 216 -26.10 -3.59 7.93
CA THR A 216 -25.94 -4.82 7.13
C THR A 216 -25.75 -6.05 8.04
N PRO A 217 -26.25 -7.24 7.65
CA PRO A 217 -27.08 -7.52 6.48
C PRO A 217 -28.53 -7.04 6.66
N MET A 218 -29.08 -6.46 5.59
CA MET A 218 -30.37 -5.77 5.55
C MET A 218 -31.48 -6.79 5.22
N ASN A 219 -32.64 -6.70 5.89
CA ASN A 219 -33.78 -7.58 5.60
C ASN A 219 -34.45 -7.16 4.28
N GLU A 220 -34.57 -8.07 3.30
CA GLU A 220 -35.15 -7.81 1.98
C GLU A 220 -36.51 -7.10 2.02
N GLN A 221 -37.43 -7.52 2.87
CA GLN A 221 -38.78 -6.92 2.95
C GLN A 221 -38.74 -5.49 3.51
N LEU A 222 -37.81 -5.20 4.43
CA LEU A 222 -37.59 -3.84 4.92
C LEU A 222 -36.94 -2.97 3.83
N CYS A 223 -35.97 -3.49 3.09
CA CYS A 223 -35.36 -2.80 1.95
C CYS A 223 -36.42 -2.43 0.92
N ASP A 224 -37.28 -3.38 0.55
CA ASP A 224 -38.36 -3.21 -0.40
C ASP A 224 -39.30 -2.07 -0.01
N LEU A 225 -39.76 -2.09 1.24
CA LEU A 225 -40.60 -1.03 1.78
C LEU A 225 -39.89 0.34 1.75
N LEU A 226 -38.61 0.38 2.12
CA LEU A 226 -37.86 1.64 2.15
C LEU A 226 -37.56 2.18 0.75
N MET A 227 -37.28 1.32 -0.23
CA MET A 227 -37.13 1.70 -1.63
C MET A 227 -38.45 2.24 -2.21
N GLU A 228 -39.60 1.71 -1.82
CA GLU A 228 -40.91 2.26 -2.19
C GLU A 228 -41.16 3.65 -1.56
N ILE A 229 -40.75 3.83 -0.30
CA ILE A 229 -40.90 5.09 0.44
C ILE A 229 -39.94 6.18 -0.09
N LEU A 230 -38.73 5.79 -0.48
CA LEU A 230 -37.64 6.65 -0.96
C LEU A 230 -37.28 6.27 -2.41
N PRO A 231 -38.11 6.56 -3.43
CA PRO A 231 -37.94 5.96 -4.76
C PRO A 231 -36.81 6.55 -5.62
N ARG A 232 -36.11 7.61 -5.20
CA ARG A 232 -35.14 8.35 -6.03
C ARG A 232 -33.68 8.05 -5.66
N GLY A 233 -33.41 6.85 -5.15
CA GLY A 233 -32.05 6.45 -4.79
C GLY A 233 -31.51 7.13 -3.53
N GLU A 234 -32.37 7.68 -2.66
CA GLU A 234 -31.95 8.30 -1.41
C GLU A 234 -31.44 7.29 -0.39
N LEU A 235 -31.83 6.02 -0.51
CA LEU A 235 -31.37 4.92 0.35
C LEU A 235 -29.93 4.52 0.00
N LYS A 236 -29.06 4.41 1.01
CA LYS A 236 -27.69 3.92 0.86
C LYS A 236 -27.68 2.39 0.74
N VAL A 237 -27.91 1.91 -0.48
CA VAL A 237 -27.96 0.46 -0.79
C VAL A 237 -26.59 -0.17 -1.10
N ASN A 238 -25.52 0.63 -1.23
CA ASN A 238 -24.18 0.13 -1.61
C ASN A 238 -23.66 -0.95 -0.66
N GLU A 239 -23.85 -0.79 0.67
CA GLU A 239 -23.42 -1.79 1.65
C GLU A 239 -24.19 -3.11 1.51
N ALA A 240 -25.48 -3.04 1.18
CA ALA A 240 -26.30 -4.22 0.92
C ALA A 240 -25.82 -4.93 -0.35
N ILE A 241 -25.56 -4.18 -1.43
CA ILE A 241 -25.01 -4.73 -2.67
C ILE A 241 -23.63 -5.39 -2.41
N ILE A 242 -22.73 -4.72 -1.69
CA ILE A 242 -21.41 -5.27 -1.30
C ILE A 242 -21.57 -6.56 -0.48
N ALA A 243 -22.55 -6.62 0.42
CA ALA A 243 -22.83 -7.84 1.20
C ALA A 243 -23.31 -8.99 0.30
N GLU A 244 -24.21 -8.73 -0.65
CA GLU A 244 -24.65 -9.74 -1.64
C GLU A 244 -23.49 -10.23 -2.52
N ILE A 245 -22.58 -9.33 -2.93
CA ILE A 245 -21.36 -9.71 -3.65
C ILE A 245 -20.48 -10.61 -2.79
N LYS A 246 -20.21 -10.22 -1.53
CA LYS A 246 -19.38 -11.01 -0.59
C LYS A 246 -19.97 -12.40 -0.32
N ASN A 247 -21.29 -12.49 -0.24
CA ASN A 247 -22.01 -13.74 -0.01
C ASN A 247 -22.19 -14.59 -1.28
N GLN A 248 -21.73 -14.11 -2.45
CA GLN A 248 -21.91 -14.76 -3.75
C GLN A 248 -23.38 -15.00 -4.11
N THR A 249 -24.27 -14.12 -3.64
CA THR A 249 -25.72 -14.14 -3.90
C THR A 249 -26.14 -13.07 -4.91
N ALA A 250 -25.18 -12.43 -5.59
CA ALA A 250 -25.40 -11.35 -6.54
C ALA A 250 -26.16 -11.74 -7.84
N THR A 251 -26.61 -13.00 -7.97
CA THR A 251 -27.51 -13.45 -9.04
C THR A 251 -28.98 -13.53 -8.60
N GLN A 252 -29.27 -13.26 -7.33
CA GLN A 252 -30.63 -13.33 -6.79
C GLN A 252 -31.48 -12.13 -7.23
N PRO A 253 -32.82 -12.29 -7.33
CA PRO A 253 -33.74 -11.20 -7.68
C PRO A 253 -33.58 -9.95 -6.82
N PHE A 254 -33.24 -10.13 -5.54
CA PHE A 254 -33.01 -9.03 -4.62
C PHE A 254 -31.81 -8.16 -5.01
N PHE A 255 -30.69 -8.76 -5.43
CA PHE A 255 -29.53 -8.02 -5.92
C PHE A 255 -29.89 -7.15 -7.14
N LEU A 256 -30.58 -7.73 -8.12
CA LEU A 256 -31.00 -7.00 -9.33
C LEU A 256 -31.90 -5.82 -8.96
N LYS A 257 -32.81 -6.00 -8.02
CA LYS A 257 -33.67 -4.93 -7.50
C LYS A 257 -32.87 -3.82 -6.81
N LEU A 258 -31.86 -4.17 -6.01
CA LEU A 258 -30.97 -3.18 -5.39
C LEU A 258 -30.18 -2.40 -6.44
N LEU A 259 -29.74 -3.08 -7.51
CA LEU A 259 -29.00 -2.48 -8.60
C LEU A 259 -29.87 -1.52 -9.43
N ASP A 260 -31.09 -1.94 -9.79
CA ASP A 260 -32.09 -1.10 -10.45
C ASP A 260 -32.38 0.14 -9.61
N TYR A 261 -32.53 -0.02 -8.30
CA TYR A 261 -32.73 1.10 -7.39
C TYR A 261 -31.50 2.02 -7.31
N PHE A 262 -30.29 1.45 -7.24
CA PHE A 262 -29.04 2.22 -7.25
C PHE A 262 -28.91 3.04 -8.56
N SER A 263 -29.39 2.50 -9.68
CA SER A 263 -29.42 3.20 -10.97
C SER A 263 -30.31 4.46 -10.97
N CYS A 264 -31.24 4.61 -10.01
CA CYS A 264 -32.06 5.82 -9.86
C CYS A 264 -31.32 6.96 -9.14
N LYS A 265 -30.16 6.68 -8.52
CA LYS A 265 -29.42 7.66 -7.71
C LYS A 265 -28.81 8.77 -8.57
N LYS A 266 -28.72 9.98 -8.03
CA LYS A 266 -28.04 11.11 -8.69
C LYS A 266 -26.56 10.78 -8.94
N ARG A 267 -26.06 11.06 -10.15
CA ARG A 267 -24.65 10.83 -10.55
C ARG A 267 -23.75 11.95 -10.02
N ASP A 268 -23.45 11.91 -8.73
CA ASP A 268 -22.46 12.76 -8.08
C ASP A 268 -21.20 11.96 -7.72
N ASP A 269 -20.18 12.61 -7.15
CA ASP A 269 -18.93 11.92 -6.77
C ASP A 269 -19.16 10.79 -5.75
N PHE A 270 -20.20 10.90 -4.92
CA PHE A 270 -20.54 9.85 -3.97
C PHE A 270 -21.11 8.62 -4.67
N PHE A 271 -21.98 8.79 -5.68
CA PHE A 271 -22.42 7.68 -6.54
C PHE A 271 -21.23 6.96 -7.19
N PHE A 272 -20.30 7.71 -7.79
CA PHE A 272 -19.14 7.11 -8.46
C PHE A 272 -18.20 6.39 -7.50
N HIS A 273 -18.00 6.93 -6.30
CA HIS A 273 -17.22 6.26 -5.26
C HIS A 273 -17.87 4.94 -4.81
N GLN A 274 -19.20 4.92 -4.61
CA GLN A 274 -19.91 3.70 -4.28
C GLN A 274 -19.87 2.66 -5.40
N LEU A 275 -20.03 3.10 -6.66
CA LEU A 275 -19.92 2.21 -7.82
C LEU A 275 -18.52 1.60 -7.93
N GLN A 276 -17.48 2.40 -7.71
CA GLN A 276 -16.09 1.94 -7.63
C GLN A 276 -15.92 0.83 -6.59
N GLU A 277 -16.38 1.05 -5.35
CA GLU A 277 -16.25 0.07 -4.27
C GLU A 277 -16.95 -1.25 -4.61
N MET A 278 -18.14 -1.19 -5.20
CA MET A 278 -18.88 -2.38 -5.63
C MET A 278 -18.15 -3.14 -6.74
N ILE A 279 -17.59 -2.45 -7.75
CA ILE A 279 -16.81 -3.05 -8.84
C ILE A 279 -15.53 -3.70 -8.29
N GLN A 280 -14.81 -2.99 -7.40
CA GLN A 280 -13.62 -3.51 -6.74
C GLN A 280 -13.93 -4.77 -5.92
N GLN A 281 -15.05 -4.77 -5.20
CA GLN A 281 -15.48 -5.94 -4.44
C GLN A 281 -15.84 -7.11 -5.38
N ALA A 282 -16.51 -6.86 -6.51
CA ALA A 282 -16.84 -7.88 -7.50
C ALA A 282 -15.57 -8.54 -8.05
N PHE A 283 -14.57 -7.75 -8.47
CA PHE A 283 -13.28 -8.27 -8.93
C PHE A 283 -12.50 -9.01 -7.84
N TYR A 284 -12.49 -8.50 -6.61
CA TYR A 284 -11.87 -9.20 -5.47
C TYR A 284 -12.46 -10.60 -5.25
N THR A 285 -13.79 -10.74 -5.43
CA THR A 285 -14.48 -12.04 -5.36
C THR A 285 -14.51 -12.81 -6.68
N LYS A 286 -13.83 -12.31 -7.74
CA LYS A 286 -13.79 -12.89 -9.09
C LYS A 286 -15.15 -13.07 -9.77
N GLN A 287 -16.13 -12.22 -9.45
CA GLN A 287 -17.47 -12.21 -10.04
C GLN A 287 -17.52 -11.19 -11.19
N VAL A 288 -16.96 -11.56 -12.34
CA VAL A 288 -16.85 -10.67 -13.52
C VAL A 288 -18.21 -10.34 -14.15
N ASP A 289 -19.14 -11.29 -14.11
CA ASP A 289 -20.54 -11.11 -14.51
C ASP A 289 -21.25 -10.05 -13.67
N VAL A 290 -21.00 -10.02 -12.36
CA VAL A 290 -21.53 -9.00 -11.46
C VAL A 290 -20.91 -7.63 -11.75
N ALA A 291 -19.60 -7.58 -12.02
CA ALA A 291 -18.94 -6.35 -12.47
C ALA A 291 -19.53 -5.83 -13.78
N ALA A 292 -19.89 -6.72 -14.73
CA ALA A 292 -20.58 -6.35 -15.97
C ALA A 292 -21.92 -5.66 -15.69
N ARG A 293 -22.74 -6.26 -14.80
CA ARG A 293 -24.02 -5.66 -14.38
C ARG A 293 -23.84 -4.30 -13.71
N LEU A 294 -22.83 -4.16 -12.86
CA LEU A 294 -22.51 -2.86 -12.24
C LEU A 294 -22.14 -1.80 -13.28
N LEU A 295 -21.38 -2.18 -14.32
CA LEU A 295 -21.04 -1.28 -15.42
C LEU A 295 -22.22 -0.98 -16.34
N GLU A 296 -23.25 -1.83 -16.42
CA GLU A 296 -24.51 -1.50 -17.13
C GLU A 296 -25.23 -0.30 -16.51
N VAL A 297 -25.04 -0.05 -15.20
CA VAL A 297 -25.62 1.12 -14.51
C VAL A 297 -25.01 2.44 -15.01
N GLU A 298 -23.72 2.42 -15.35
CA GLU A 298 -22.98 3.58 -15.86
C GLU A 298 -21.90 3.11 -16.86
N PRO A 299 -22.25 2.91 -18.14
CA PRO A 299 -21.36 2.30 -19.13
C PRO A 299 -20.08 3.09 -19.40
N GLU A 300 -20.12 4.42 -19.23
CA GLU A 300 -18.96 5.29 -19.43
C GLU A 300 -18.09 5.40 -18.16
N PHE A 301 -18.42 4.69 -17.07
CA PHE A 301 -17.72 4.79 -15.78
C PHE A 301 -16.20 4.65 -15.90
N LEU A 302 -15.74 3.61 -16.61
CA LEU A 302 -14.31 3.34 -16.75
C LEU A 302 -13.60 4.42 -17.59
N ARG A 303 -14.24 4.90 -18.66
CA ARG A 303 -13.68 5.96 -19.52
C ARG A 303 -13.65 7.32 -18.84
N ALA A 304 -14.69 7.62 -18.05
CA ALA A 304 -14.79 8.88 -17.31
C ALA A 304 -13.84 8.95 -16.11
N ARG A 305 -13.28 7.81 -15.67
CA ARG A 305 -12.39 7.70 -14.49
C ARG A 305 -11.06 7.01 -14.84
N PRO A 306 -10.25 7.59 -15.75
CA PRO A 306 -9.02 6.96 -16.24
C PRO A 306 -8.04 6.55 -15.15
N PHE A 307 -7.85 7.38 -14.12
CA PHE A 307 -6.95 7.08 -13.01
C PHE A 307 -7.34 5.81 -12.24
N LEU A 308 -8.63 5.66 -11.93
CA LEU A 308 -9.16 4.47 -11.26
C LEU A 308 -9.02 3.25 -12.16
N THR A 309 -9.46 3.38 -13.40
CA THR A 309 -9.44 2.30 -14.40
C THR A 309 -8.02 1.78 -14.61
N ASN A 310 -7.03 2.67 -14.64
CA ASN A 310 -5.62 2.30 -14.68
C ASN A 310 -5.18 1.56 -13.43
N SER A 311 -5.56 2.05 -12.24
CA SER A 311 -5.25 1.36 -10.99
C SER A 311 -5.82 -0.06 -10.97
N LEU A 312 -7.05 -0.25 -11.45
CA LEU A 312 -7.69 -1.57 -11.56
C LEU A 312 -6.96 -2.45 -12.59
N LEU A 313 -6.70 -1.93 -13.78
CA LEU A 313 -6.04 -2.67 -14.85
C LEU A 313 -4.62 -3.10 -14.43
N PHE A 314 -3.88 -2.23 -13.75
CA PHE A 314 -2.59 -2.57 -13.16
C PHE A 314 -2.72 -3.66 -12.09
N GLN A 315 -3.62 -3.48 -11.13
CA GLN A 315 -3.85 -4.43 -10.03
C GLN A 315 -4.21 -5.83 -10.53
N TYR A 316 -5.01 -5.92 -11.60
CA TYR A 316 -5.49 -7.16 -12.18
C TYR A 316 -4.76 -7.59 -13.46
N SER A 317 -3.65 -6.94 -13.81
CA SER A 317 -2.87 -7.26 -15.04
C SER A 317 -2.35 -8.70 -15.10
N SER A 318 -2.20 -9.37 -13.95
CA SER A 318 -1.86 -10.79 -13.87
C SER A 318 -3.08 -11.73 -13.85
N ASP A 319 -4.30 -11.20 -13.74
CA ASP A 319 -5.56 -11.94 -13.85
C ASP A 319 -6.20 -11.58 -15.20
N TRP A 320 -5.73 -12.24 -16.27
CA TRP A 320 -6.10 -11.91 -17.66
C TRP A 320 -7.62 -11.83 -17.88
N PRO A 321 -8.47 -12.74 -17.35
CA PRO A 321 -9.92 -12.59 -17.49
C PRO A 321 -10.48 -11.24 -17.00
N ILE A 322 -9.98 -10.73 -15.87
CA ILE A 322 -10.43 -9.43 -15.33
C ILE A 322 -9.84 -8.28 -16.15
N ALA A 323 -8.57 -8.37 -16.54
CA ALA A 323 -7.92 -7.35 -17.34
C ALA A 323 -8.55 -7.23 -18.75
N GLU A 324 -8.81 -8.34 -19.42
CA GLU A 324 -9.52 -8.40 -20.70
C GLU A 324 -10.93 -7.82 -20.58
N PHE A 325 -11.63 -8.15 -19.49
CA PHE A 325 -12.94 -7.58 -19.20
C PHE A 325 -12.89 -6.05 -19.06
N LEU A 326 -11.93 -5.52 -18.31
CA LEU A 326 -11.74 -4.07 -18.13
C LEU A 326 -11.49 -3.36 -19.48
N ILE A 327 -10.61 -3.92 -20.31
CA ILE A 327 -10.30 -3.38 -21.64
C ILE A 327 -11.54 -3.41 -22.54
N ALA A 328 -12.29 -4.52 -22.53
CA ALA A 328 -13.53 -4.65 -23.30
C ALA A 328 -14.61 -3.62 -22.88
N HIS A 329 -14.57 -3.14 -21.63
CA HIS A 329 -15.48 -2.12 -21.10
C HIS A 329 -14.88 -0.70 -21.11
N GLY A 330 -13.83 -0.47 -21.90
CA GLY A 330 -13.32 0.86 -22.18
C GLY A 330 -12.13 1.30 -21.34
N ALA A 331 -11.45 0.39 -20.63
CA ALA A 331 -10.12 0.68 -20.09
C ALA A 331 -9.12 0.90 -21.23
N ASP A 332 -8.43 2.02 -21.19
CA ASP A 332 -7.38 2.38 -22.16
C ASP A 332 -6.01 1.98 -21.63
N VAL A 333 -5.35 1.03 -22.30
CA VAL A 333 -3.99 0.56 -21.95
C VAL A 333 -2.92 1.65 -22.09
N ASN A 334 -3.20 2.71 -22.85
CA ASN A 334 -2.30 3.85 -23.07
C ASN A 334 -2.53 5.00 -22.10
N CYS A 335 -3.51 4.86 -21.22
CA CYS A 335 -3.80 5.93 -20.28
C CYS A 335 -2.68 6.08 -19.26
N ALA A 336 -2.33 7.33 -18.97
CA ALA A 336 -1.27 7.67 -18.04
C ALA A 336 -1.84 8.02 -16.66
N SER A 337 -1.35 7.36 -15.61
CA SER A 337 -1.62 7.72 -14.22
C SER A 337 -0.45 8.49 -13.65
N ASP A 338 -0.69 9.71 -13.15
CA ASP A 338 0.37 10.65 -12.78
C ASP A 338 1.43 10.77 -13.89
N GLY A 339 1.00 10.78 -15.14
CA GLY A 339 1.83 10.87 -16.35
C GLY A 339 2.73 9.65 -16.63
N LYS A 340 2.60 8.53 -15.89
CA LYS A 340 3.25 7.25 -16.21
C LYS A 340 2.28 6.33 -16.93
N GLY A 341 2.73 5.67 -17.98
CA GLY A 341 1.95 4.63 -18.66
C GLY A 341 1.80 3.36 -17.82
N LEU A 342 0.74 2.58 -18.03
CA LEU A 342 0.52 1.31 -17.30
C LEU A 342 1.67 0.32 -17.44
N LEU A 343 2.18 0.16 -18.65
CA LEU A 343 3.32 -0.72 -18.92
C LEU A 343 4.61 -0.18 -18.24
N GLU A 344 4.84 1.14 -18.21
CA GLU A 344 5.95 1.76 -17.47
C GLU A 344 5.89 1.40 -15.97
N ILE A 345 4.71 1.48 -15.35
CA ILE A 345 4.51 1.08 -13.95
C ILE A 345 4.76 -0.43 -13.77
N GLY A 346 4.26 -1.26 -14.70
CA GLY A 346 4.43 -2.71 -14.71
C GLY A 346 5.88 -3.18 -14.74
N ILE A 347 6.71 -2.57 -15.60
CA ILE A 347 8.09 -3.01 -15.84
C ILE A 347 9.15 -2.21 -15.06
N GLY A 348 8.78 -1.04 -14.51
CA GLY A 348 9.68 -0.18 -13.73
C GLY A 348 10.00 -0.69 -12.32
N GLY A 349 9.29 -1.70 -11.82
CA GLY A 349 9.56 -2.31 -10.51
C GLY A 349 10.96 -2.91 -10.44
N ARG A 350 11.81 -2.40 -9.54
CA ARG A 350 13.20 -2.87 -9.34
C ARG A 350 13.26 -4.36 -8.93
N PHE A 351 12.28 -4.82 -8.16
CA PHE A 351 12.21 -6.20 -7.64
C PHE A 351 11.22 -7.09 -8.41
N THR A 352 10.75 -6.65 -9.57
CA THR A 352 9.87 -7.46 -10.42
C THR A 352 10.74 -8.37 -11.31
N PRO A 353 10.56 -9.69 -11.29
CA PRO A 353 11.33 -10.61 -12.15
C PRO A 353 11.11 -10.33 -13.64
N VAL A 354 12.13 -10.57 -14.48
CA VAL A 354 12.05 -10.35 -15.94
C VAL A 354 10.89 -11.10 -16.55
N ARG A 355 10.66 -12.36 -16.16
CA ARG A 355 9.51 -13.15 -16.61
C ARG A 355 8.17 -12.46 -16.37
N LYS A 356 7.95 -11.89 -15.18
CA LYS A 356 6.71 -11.18 -14.86
C LYS A 356 6.59 -9.87 -15.63
N LYS A 357 7.70 -9.16 -15.86
CA LYS A 357 7.74 -7.99 -16.74
C LYS A 357 7.40 -8.36 -18.18
N GLN A 358 7.87 -9.52 -18.65
CA GLN A 358 7.56 -10.07 -19.97
C GLN A 358 6.08 -10.42 -20.08
N GLU A 359 5.49 -11.05 -19.07
CA GLU A 359 4.04 -11.34 -19.03
C GLU A 359 3.20 -10.06 -19.13
N PHE A 360 3.59 -8.99 -18.42
CA PHE A 360 2.95 -7.68 -18.56
C PHE A 360 3.13 -7.10 -19.95
N LEU A 361 4.35 -7.11 -20.49
CA LEU A 361 4.64 -6.62 -21.83
C LEU A 361 3.81 -7.33 -22.89
N ASP A 362 3.76 -8.66 -22.86
CA ASP A 362 3.01 -9.49 -23.80
C ASP A 362 1.52 -9.16 -23.75
N PHE A 363 0.96 -9.00 -22.55
CA PHE A 363 -0.43 -8.61 -22.36
C PHE A 363 -0.70 -7.22 -22.95
N TYR A 364 0.05 -6.20 -22.54
CA TYR A 364 -0.20 -4.83 -22.99
C TYR A 364 0.06 -4.62 -24.49
N VAL A 365 1.06 -5.28 -25.08
CA VAL A 365 1.33 -5.25 -26.53
C VAL A 365 0.17 -5.86 -27.31
N ARG A 366 -0.41 -6.97 -26.84
CA ARG A 366 -1.60 -7.57 -27.48
C ARG A 366 -2.77 -6.59 -27.55
N HIS A 367 -2.86 -5.68 -26.58
CA HIS A 367 -3.93 -4.69 -26.49
C HIS A 367 -3.55 -3.31 -27.04
N GLY A 368 -2.43 -3.18 -27.77
CA GLY A 368 -2.10 -1.96 -28.50
C GLY A 368 -1.47 -0.87 -27.65
N VAL A 369 -0.69 -1.24 -26.63
CA VAL A 369 0.13 -0.26 -25.90
C VAL A 369 1.11 0.46 -26.83
N ASP A 370 1.18 1.78 -26.70
CA ASP A 370 2.05 2.66 -27.43
C ASP A 370 3.45 2.61 -26.82
N LEU A 371 4.34 1.87 -27.48
CA LEU A 371 5.73 1.75 -27.05
C LEU A 371 6.56 3.00 -27.40
N SER A 372 6.03 3.93 -28.20
CA SER A 372 6.71 5.17 -28.55
C SER A 372 6.58 6.26 -27.48
N CYS A 373 5.73 6.05 -26.46
CA CYS A 373 5.54 7.02 -25.39
C CYS A 373 6.85 7.31 -24.62
N GLU A 374 7.06 8.59 -24.28
CA GLU A 374 8.18 8.99 -23.44
C GLU A 374 7.99 8.53 -21.99
N LEU A 375 9.04 7.98 -21.39
CA LEU A 375 9.06 7.64 -19.96
C LEU A 375 9.02 8.91 -19.11
N LYS A 376 8.19 8.91 -18.07
CA LYS A 376 8.14 10.03 -17.12
C LYS A 376 9.21 9.89 -16.04
N GLU A 377 9.36 8.71 -15.45
CA GLU A 377 10.47 8.42 -14.53
C GLU A 377 11.67 7.92 -15.32
N LYS A 378 12.32 8.87 -15.99
CA LYS A 378 13.59 8.62 -16.66
C LYS A 378 14.62 8.22 -15.59
N PRO A 379 15.44 7.17 -15.79
CA PRO A 379 16.59 6.90 -14.92
C PRO A 379 17.41 8.18 -14.73
N ARG A 380 17.94 8.41 -13.51
CA ARG A 380 18.69 9.64 -13.18
C ARG A 380 19.72 9.94 -14.29
N LYS A 381 19.69 11.16 -14.86
CA LYS A 381 20.51 11.66 -15.99
C LYS A 381 20.00 11.38 -17.42
N ILE A 382 18.86 10.71 -17.62
CA ILE A 382 18.29 10.48 -18.96
C ILE A 382 17.18 11.52 -19.21
N THR A 383 17.29 12.33 -20.27
CA THR A 383 16.34 13.43 -20.54
C THR A 383 15.33 13.14 -21.65
N SER A 384 15.48 12.05 -22.41
CA SER A 384 14.57 11.65 -23.50
C SER A 384 14.72 10.14 -23.79
N MET A 385 13.75 9.31 -23.37
CA MET A 385 13.74 7.88 -23.68
C MET A 385 12.31 7.40 -23.78
N THR A 386 12.01 6.65 -24.85
CA THR A 386 10.72 6.00 -25.04
C THR A 386 10.66 4.66 -24.34
N LEU A 387 9.46 4.13 -24.13
CA LEU A 387 9.26 2.79 -23.57
C LEU A 387 9.93 1.70 -24.41
N LEU A 388 9.80 1.76 -25.75
CA LEU A 388 10.47 0.88 -26.71
C LEU A 388 11.99 0.94 -26.56
N GLY A 389 12.53 2.15 -26.41
CA GLY A 389 13.95 2.36 -26.14
C GLY A 389 14.40 1.81 -24.79
N TYR A 390 13.48 1.63 -23.84
CA TYR A 390 13.80 1.11 -22.52
C TYR A 390 13.78 -0.43 -22.44
N LEU A 391 12.94 -1.11 -23.23
CA LEU A 391 12.81 -2.58 -23.22
C LEU A 391 14.14 -3.35 -23.36
N PRO A 392 15.11 -2.95 -24.21
CA PRO A 392 16.40 -3.63 -24.31
C PRO A 392 17.18 -3.68 -23.00
N PHE A 393 16.99 -2.71 -22.10
CA PHE A 393 17.66 -2.70 -20.80
C PHE A 393 17.05 -3.70 -19.81
N LEU A 394 15.79 -4.05 -20.02
CA LEU A 394 15.06 -4.98 -19.15
C LEU A 394 15.16 -6.42 -19.63
N ASN A 395 15.92 -6.68 -20.71
CA ASN A 395 15.98 -7.97 -21.40
C ASN A 395 14.58 -8.47 -21.81
N LEU A 396 13.69 -7.55 -22.20
CA LEU A 396 12.33 -7.88 -22.63
C LEU A 396 12.26 -7.98 -24.13
N ASP A 397 11.42 -8.90 -24.62
CA ASP A 397 11.26 -9.22 -26.03
C ASP A 397 9.85 -8.96 -26.54
N ILE A 398 9.75 -8.67 -27.83
CA ILE A 398 8.46 -8.61 -28.54
C ILE A 398 8.65 -9.39 -29.83
N LYS A 399 8.08 -10.60 -29.87
CA LYS A 399 8.28 -11.52 -30.98
C LYS A 399 7.89 -10.87 -32.31
N GLY A 400 8.85 -10.85 -33.25
CA GLY A 400 8.66 -10.30 -34.59
C GLY A 400 8.65 -8.76 -34.68
N ASN A 401 8.90 -8.04 -33.58
CA ASN A 401 8.99 -6.57 -33.61
C ASN A 401 10.37 -6.14 -34.15
N GLN A 402 10.39 -5.73 -35.43
CA GLN A 402 11.62 -5.30 -36.10
C GLN A 402 12.22 -4.02 -35.51
N ASP A 403 11.38 -3.08 -35.05
CA ASP A 403 11.82 -1.82 -34.43
C ASP A 403 12.61 -2.10 -33.14
N LEU A 404 12.08 -2.95 -32.26
CA LEU A 404 12.76 -3.37 -31.04
C LEU A 404 14.05 -4.13 -31.37
N ALA A 405 14.03 -5.04 -32.34
CA ALA A 405 15.21 -5.79 -32.75
C ALA A 405 16.32 -4.87 -33.29
N ALA A 406 15.96 -3.87 -34.09
CA ALA A 406 16.89 -2.88 -34.62
C ALA A 406 17.48 -1.98 -33.53
N ILE A 407 16.64 -1.42 -32.65
CA ILE A 407 17.08 -0.60 -31.50
C ILE A 407 17.99 -1.43 -30.59
N ARG A 408 17.60 -2.67 -30.31
CA ARG A 408 18.38 -3.61 -29.51
C ARG A 408 19.76 -3.85 -30.14
N LEU A 409 19.83 -4.19 -31.42
CA LEU A 409 21.10 -4.38 -32.15
C LEU A 409 21.98 -3.12 -32.12
N GLN A 410 21.40 -1.95 -32.39
CA GLN A 410 22.14 -0.69 -32.37
C GLN A 410 22.73 -0.38 -30.99
N LYS A 411 21.93 -0.54 -29.93
CA LYS A 411 22.39 -0.34 -28.54
C LYS A 411 23.50 -1.31 -28.18
N TYR A 412 23.36 -2.56 -28.59
CA TYR A 412 24.37 -3.58 -28.36
C TYR A 412 25.68 -3.28 -29.10
N MET A 413 25.61 -2.85 -30.36
CA MET A 413 26.78 -2.41 -31.12
C MET A 413 27.47 -1.22 -30.45
N ALA A 414 26.69 -0.22 -30.01
CA ALA A 414 27.22 0.95 -29.32
C ALA A 414 27.99 0.56 -28.05
N LEU A 415 27.44 -0.38 -27.26
CA LEU A 415 28.09 -0.89 -26.05
C LEU A 415 29.33 -1.74 -26.36
N PHE A 416 29.24 -2.63 -27.35
CA PHE A 416 30.33 -3.52 -27.72
C PHE A 416 31.53 -2.75 -28.27
N LEU A 417 31.27 -1.75 -29.11
CA LEU A 417 32.26 -0.92 -29.79
C LEU A 417 32.61 0.38 -29.06
N GLU A 418 32.08 0.59 -27.84
CA GLU A 418 32.35 1.78 -27.01
C GLU A 418 32.04 3.11 -27.73
N ILE A 419 30.98 3.13 -28.56
CA ILE A 419 30.58 4.31 -29.32
C ILE A 419 29.79 5.25 -28.41
N SER A 420 30.45 6.31 -27.94
CA SER A 420 29.80 7.39 -27.19
C SER A 420 28.86 8.22 -28.08
N GLY A 421 27.82 8.82 -27.49
CA GLY A 421 26.95 9.81 -28.15
C GLY A 421 25.46 9.44 -28.21
N THR A 422 24.76 10.04 -29.17
CA THR A 422 23.35 9.81 -29.47
C THR A 422 23.20 9.07 -30.79
N SER A 423 22.28 8.11 -30.86
CA SER A 423 21.78 7.59 -32.14
C SER A 423 20.28 7.86 -32.30
N LEU A 424 19.84 7.96 -33.55
CA LEU A 424 18.47 8.16 -33.97
C LEU A 424 18.06 6.98 -34.87
N SER A 425 17.52 5.92 -34.28
CA SER A 425 16.89 4.83 -35.06
C SER A 425 15.38 4.88 -34.86
N ASN A 426 14.63 4.88 -35.98
CA ASN A 426 13.17 4.85 -35.99
C ASN A 426 12.50 5.96 -35.16
N GLY A 427 13.06 7.17 -35.18
CA GLY A 427 12.53 8.31 -34.40
C GLY A 427 12.79 8.25 -32.89
N THR A 428 13.52 7.24 -32.40
CA THR A 428 13.92 7.15 -30.98
C THR A 428 15.35 7.66 -30.77
N VAL A 429 15.50 8.64 -29.87
CA VAL A 429 16.82 9.14 -29.44
C VAL A 429 17.39 8.22 -28.37
N CYS A 430 18.56 7.64 -28.61
CA CYS A 430 19.27 6.82 -27.64
C CYS A 430 20.60 7.47 -27.27
N LYS A 431 20.78 7.86 -25.99
CA LYS A 431 22.07 8.34 -25.46
C LYS A 431 22.86 7.16 -24.89
N HIS A 432 23.91 6.74 -25.59
CA HIS A 432 24.76 5.61 -25.20
C HIS A 432 25.53 5.89 -23.90
N THR A 433 25.78 7.17 -23.60
CA THR A 433 26.60 7.57 -22.45
C THR A 433 25.96 7.34 -21.07
N TYR A 434 24.69 6.96 -21.02
CA TYR A 434 23.93 6.81 -19.78
C TYR A 434 23.58 5.36 -19.45
N MET A 435 24.08 4.40 -20.23
CA MET A 435 23.90 2.98 -19.97
C MET A 435 24.86 2.53 -18.86
N GLN A 436 24.37 2.47 -17.61
CA GLN A 436 25.12 2.01 -16.43
C GLN A 436 24.73 0.59 -16.00
N ASP A 437 23.88 -0.12 -16.76
CA ASP A 437 23.36 -1.44 -16.38
C ASP A 437 24.21 -2.57 -16.98
N SER A 438 25.10 -3.14 -16.16
CA SER A 438 25.94 -4.29 -16.50
C SER A 438 25.12 -5.51 -16.88
N HIS A 439 23.95 -5.75 -16.26
CA HIS A 439 23.16 -6.95 -16.51
C HIS A 439 22.60 -6.99 -17.92
N ALA A 440 22.17 -5.86 -18.46
CA ALA A 440 21.74 -5.76 -19.85
C ALA A 440 22.87 -6.12 -20.82
N TYR A 441 24.10 -5.71 -20.50
CA TYR A 441 25.28 -5.99 -21.31
C TYR A 441 25.73 -7.46 -21.22
N TRP A 442 25.65 -8.07 -20.03
CA TRP A 442 25.83 -9.50 -19.80
C TRP A 442 24.86 -10.34 -20.61
N ASN A 443 23.56 -10.04 -20.51
CA ASN A 443 22.52 -10.75 -21.23
C ASN A 443 22.70 -10.63 -22.74
N PHE A 444 23.20 -9.49 -23.23
CA PHE A 444 23.57 -9.35 -24.64
C PHE A 444 24.71 -10.28 -25.04
N LEU A 445 25.85 -10.22 -24.35
CA LEU A 445 27.03 -11.02 -24.72
C LEU A 445 26.71 -12.52 -24.68
N LEU A 446 25.95 -12.96 -23.70
CA LEU A 446 25.52 -14.34 -23.57
C LEU A 446 24.49 -14.71 -24.65
N ASN A 447 23.52 -13.83 -24.97
CA ASN A 447 22.58 -14.06 -26.07
C ASN A 447 23.29 -14.14 -27.42
N LEU A 448 24.21 -13.21 -27.70
CA LEU A 448 25.05 -13.21 -28.89
C LEU A 448 25.86 -14.52 -28.97
N TYR A 449 26.50 -14.90 -27.88
CA TYR A 449 27.27 -16.13 -27.78
C TYR A 449 26.41 -17.36 -28.10
N PHE A 450 25.34 -17.60 -27.32
CA PHE A 450 24.53 -18.81 -27.41
C PHE A 450 23.67 -18.88 -28.67
N ASN A 451 23.09 -17.77 -29.11
CA ASN A 451 22.10 -17.77 -30.19
C ASN A 451 22.68 -17.44 -31.57
N ARG A 452 23.85 -16.78 -31.64
CA ARG A 452 24.43 -16.36 -32.93
C ARG A 452 25.78 -17.00 -33.21
N LEU A 453 26.70 -16.98 -32.24
CA LEU A 453 28.09 -17.38 -32.47
C LEU A 453 28.37 -18.86 -32.20
N ASN A 454 27.54 -19.54 -31.41
CA ASN A 454 27.71 -20.96 -31.06
C ASN A 454 27.88 -21.88 -32.30
N ASN A 455 27.33 -21.50 -33.44
CA ASN A 455 27.39 -22.28 -34.68
C ASN A 455 28.48 -21.82 -35.66
N THR A 456 29.40 -20.95 -35.24
CA THR A 456 30.42 -20.34 -36.13
C THR A 456 31.76 -21.08 -36.10
N ALA A 457 32.55 -20.90 -37.17
CA ALA A 457 33.90 -21.48 -37.29
C ALA A 457 34.89 -21.02 -36.19
N LEU A 458 34.59 -19.93 -35.48
CA LEU A 458 35.39 -19.45 -34.33
C LEU A 458 35.42 -20.44 -33.17
N LEU A 459 34.39 -21.29 -33.03
CA LEU A 459 34.35 -22.36 -32.04
C LEU A 459 34.89 -23.69 -32.56
N ALA A 460 34.86 -23.90 -33.88
CA ALA A 460 35.39 -25.11 -34.51
C ALA A 460 36.91 -25.28 -34.31
N ASN A 461 37.63 -24.18 -34.06
CA ASN A 461 39.06 -24.16 -33.80
C ASN A 461 39.41 -24.00 -32.31
N GLN A 462 38.43 -24.14 -31.39
CA GLN A 462 38.73 -24.05 -29.97
C GLN A 462 39.57 -25.26 -29.50
N PRO A 463 40.65 -25.04 -28.73
CA PRO A 463 41.45 -26.12 -28.18
C PRO A 463 40.75 -26.89 -27.04
N LEU A 464 39.49 -26.56 -26.70
CA LEU A 464 38.82 -26.89 -25.43
C LEU A 464 37.57 -27.76 -25.59
N SER A 465 37.15 -28.38 -24.47
CA SER A 465 35.80 -28.94 -24.36
C SER A 465 34.78 -27.79 -24.35
N VAL A 466 34.13 -27.60 -25.48
CA VAL A 466 33.05 -26.62 -25.71
C VAL A 466 31.99 -26.69 -24.60
N ASP A 467 31.71 -27.90 -24.09
CA ASP A 467 30.74 -28.15 -23.02
C ASP A 467 31.09 -27.45 -21.70
N GLU A 468 32.38 -27.39 -21.33
CA GLU A 468 32.79 -26.77 -20.06
C GLU A 468 32.75 -25.25 -20.12
N PHE A 469 33.15 -24.69 -21.26
CA PHE A 469 33.04 -23.25 -21.53
C PHE A 469 31.57 -22.82 -21.59
N HIS A 470 30.70 -23.60 -22.27
CA HIS A 470 29.25 -23.38 -22.26
C HIS A 470 28.65 -23.46 -20.87
N THR A 471 28.93 -24.52 -20.13
CA THR A 471 28.41 -24.69 -18.76
C THR A 471 28.82 -23.52 -17.86
N CYS A 472 30.01 -22.94 -18.08
CA CYS A 472 30.50 -21.79 -17.33
C CYS A 472 29.69 -20.52 -17.63
N LEU A 473 29.41 -20.27 -18.91
CA LEU A 473 28.67 -19.10 -19.39
C LEU A 473 27.15 -19.21 -19.19
N GLU A 474 26.56 -20.39 -19.34
CA GLU A 474 25.11 -20.62 -19.14
C GLU A 474 24.70 -20.26 -17.71
N ARG A 475 25.62 -20.40 -16.75
CA ARG A 475 25.37 -20.09 -15.34
C ARG A 475 25.46 -18.61 -15.01
N LEU A 476 26.09 -17.81 -15.87
CA LEU A 476 25.98 -16.35 -15.85
C LEU A 476 24.65 -15.88 -16.42
N TYR A 477 24.03 -16.72 -17.26
CA TYR A 477 22.77 -16.45 -17.93
C TYR A 477 21.60 -17.03 -17.13
N THR A 478 21.11 -16.28 -16.15
CA THR A 478 19.77 -16.56 -15.63
C THR A 478 18.92 -15.31 -15.82
N GLU A 479 17.76 -15.46 -16.47
CA GLU A 479 16.80 -14.37 -16.70
C GLU A 479 16.38 -13.70 -15.38
N GLU A 480 16.56 -14.40 -14.26
CA GLU A 480 16.16 -13.99 -12.91
C GLU A 480 17.35 -13.59 -12.01
N GLY A 481 18.60 -13.77 -12.44
CA GLY A 481 19.78 -13.55 -11.60
C GLY A 481 19.93 -14.57 -10.45
N ASP A 482 19.08 -15.60 -10.40
CA ASP A 482 19.13 -16.67 -9.42
C ASP A 482 20.22 -17.68 -9.80
N PHE A 483 21.25 -17.79 -8.96
CA PHE A 483 22.31 -18.78 -9.13
C PHE A 483 22.00 -20.01 -8.27
N ASP A 484 21.91 -21.20 -8.88
CA ASP A 484 21.92 -22.45 -8.11
C ASP A 484 23.31 -22.64 -7.47
N ALA A 485 23.45 -22.09 -6.27
CA ALA A 485 24.65 -22.15 -5.44
C ALA A 485 25.21 -23.57 -5.32
N LYS A 486 24.32 -24.56 -5.20
CA LYS A 486 24.67 -25.96 -4.99
C LYS A 486 25.24 -26.56 -6.27
N SER A 487 24.57 -26.35 -7.40
CA SER A 487 25.05 -26.79 -8.72
C SER A 487 26.36 -26.10 -9.12
N ALA A 488 26.49 -24.81 -8.84
CA ALA A 488 27.71 -24.05 -9.07
C ALA A 488 28.88 -24.57 -8.20
N TYR A 489 28.66 -24.77 -6.90
CA TYR A 489 29.68 -25.28 -5.99
C TYR A 489 30.09 -26.73 -6.28
N ASN A 490 29.17 -27.58 -6.72
CA ASN A 490 29.49 -28.95 -7.13
C ASN A 490 30.46 -28.97 -8.33
N ASN A 491 30.27 -28.09 -9.31
CA ASN A 491 31.20 -27.96 -10.42
C ASN A 491 32.53 -27.37 -9.99
N TYR A 492 32.52 -26.36 -9.11
CA TYR A 492 33.75 -25.83 -8.52
C TYR A 492 34.57 -26.93 -7.82
N LYS A 493 33.93 -27.83 -7.07
CA LYS A 493 34.58 -29.01 -6.45
C LYS A 493 35.24 -29.95 -7.44
N LEU A 494 34.68 -30.06 -8.65
CA LEU A 494 35.19 -30.84 -9.77
C LEU A 494 36.23 -30.07 -10.61
N SER A 495 36.76 -28.96 -10.08
CA SER A 495 37.72 -28.10 -10.78
C SER A 495 37.20 -27.57 -12.12
N LYS A 496 35.88 -27.41 -12.25
CA LYS A 496 35.30 -26.72 -13.41
C LYS A 496 35.36 -25.20 -13.17
N PRO A 497 35.72 -24.41 -14.20
CA PRO A 497 35.67 -22.96 -14.12
C PRO A 497 34.29 -22.46 -13.75
N ILE A 498 34.23 -21.44 -12.89
CA ILE A 498 33.00 -20.73 -12.54
C ILE A 498 33.27 -19.24 -12.72
N ILE A 499 32.48 -18.55 -13.54
CA ILE A 499 32.47 -17.09 -13.59
C ILE A 499 31.22 -16.59 -12.88
N LEU A 500 31.34 -15.48 -12.15
CA LEU A 500 30.24 -14.89 -11.42
C LEU A 500 30.30 -13.35 -11.46
N PRO A 501 29.15 -12.65 -11.53
CA PRO A 501 29.06 -11.22 -11.34
C PRO A 501 29.08 -10.87 -9.84
N VAL A 502 29.71 -9.74 -9.49
CA VAL A 502 29.90 -9.31 -8.09
C VAL A 502 29.55 -7.85 -7.90
N TYR A 503 28.59 -7.59 -7.01
CA TYR A 503 28.27 -6.26 -6.52
C TYR A 503 29.16 -5.90 -5.32
N LEU A 504 29.68 -4.68 -5.34
CA LEU A 504 30.46 -4.12 -4.23
C LEU A 504 29.51 -3.44 -3.24
N THR A 505 29.49 -3.88 -1.99
CA THR A 505 28.51 -3.44 -0.97
C THR A 505 28.77 -2.05 -0.39
N ASP A 506 29.98 -1.51 -0.52
CA ASP A 506 30.42 -0.36 0.26
C ASP A 506 31.02 0.77 -0.61
N GLY A 507 30.48 1.99 -0.50
CA GLY A 507 31.08 3.21 -1.05
C GLY A 507 30.76 3.59 -2.50
N TRP A 508 31.65 4.35 -3.15
CA TRP A 508 31.50 4.92 -4.50
C TRP A 508 31.28 3.87 -5.62
N GLY A 509 31.43 2.57 -5.32
CA GLY A 509 31.31 1.44 -6.25
C GLY A 509 29.99 0.67 -6.21
N ALA A 510 28.96 1.08 -5.44
CA ALA A 510 27.69 0.33 -5.31
C ALA A 510 26.89 0.18 -6.63
N ALA A 511 27.31 0.83 -7.71
CA ALA A 511 26.77 0.68 -9.06
C ALA A 511 27.68 -0.13 -10.02
N HIS A 512 28.79 -0.68 -9.51
CA HIS A 512 29.75 -1.45 -10.30
C HIS A 512 29.56 -2.95 -10.06
N ILE A 513 29.50 -3.71 -11.17
CA ILE A 513 29.50 -5.17 -11.15
C ILE A 513 30.86 -5.63 -11.63
N ALA A 514 31.70 -6.15 -10.74
CA ALA A 514 32.94 -6.81 -11.11
C ALA A 514 32.65 -8.23 -11.66
N THR A 515 33.57 -8.77 -12.47
CA THR A 515 33.51 -10.16 -12.92
C THR A 515 34.63 -10.94 -12.31
N VAL A 516 34.29 -12.12 -11.77
CA VAL A 516 35.23 -12.92 -10.98
C VAL A 516 35.18 -14.37 -11.43
N GLY A 517 36.35 -14.95 -11.63
CA GLY A 517 36.50 -16.34 -12.04
C GLY A 517 37.10 -17.17 -10.93
N PHE A 518 36.55 -18.35 -10.68
CA PHE A 518 37.02 -19.31 -9.70
C PHE A 518 37.32 -20.66 -10.36
N MET A 519 38.46 -21.26 -10.02
CA MET A 519 38.77 -22.63 -10.42
C MET A 519 39.70 -23.31 -9.43
N ARG A 520 39.30 -24.47 -8.92
CA ARG A 520 40.16 -25.27 -8.04
C ARG A 520 41.33 -25.86 -8.82
N ILE A 521 42.55 -25.70 -8.30
CA ILE A 521 43.78 -26.25 -8.91
C ILE A 521 44.43 -27.35 -8.07
N SER A 522 44.13 -27.42 -6.77
CA SER A 522 44.59 -28.50 -5.88
C SER A 522 43.57 -28.79 -4.78
N GLN A 523 43.92 -29.67 -3.82
CA GLN A 523 43.02 -29.97 -2.71
C GLN A 523 42.71 -28.74 -1.85
N ASP A 524 43.70 -27.86 -1.68
CA ASP A 524 43.65 -26.75 -0.74
C ASP A 524 43.67 -25.37 -1.42
N CYS A 525 43.97 -25.30 -2.72
CA CYS A 525 44.11 -24.05 -3.45
C CYS A 525 43.17 -23.92 -4.66
N HIS A 526 42.79 -22.68 -4.95
CA HIS A 526 42.09 -22.29 -6.18
C HIS A 526 42.73 -21.06 -6.82
N LEU A 527 42.38 -20.82 -8.08
CA LEU A 527 42.61 -19.57 -8.77
C LEU A 527 41.41 -18.65 -8.59
N ILE A 528 41.72 -17.37 -8.34
CA ILE A 528 40.78 -16.26 -8.39
C ILE A 528 41.24 -15.35 -9.51
N VAL A 529 40.42 -15.18 -10.54
CA VAL A 529 40.70 -14.31 -11.68
C VAL A 529 39.83 -13.08 -11.53
N GLU A 530 40.45 -11.91 -11.66
CA GLU A 530 39.81 -10.60 -11.50
C GLU A 530 40.17 -9.74 -12.72
N ALA A 531 39.16 -9.06 -13.27
CA ALA A 531 39.34 -8.08 -14.33
C ALA A 531 38.33 -6.94 -14.13
N ASP A 532 38.76 -5.82 -13.55
CA ASP A 532 37.86 -4.69 -13.32
C ASP A 532 38.56 -3.34 -13.06
N ARG A 533 37.89 -2.26 -13.49
CA ARG A 533 38.18 -0.84 -13.21
C ARG A 533 37.47 -0.34 -11.94
N GLY A 534 36.35 -0.95 -11.56
CA GLY A 534 35.50 -0.53 -10.43
C GLY A 534 36.11 -0.72 -9.04
N LEU A 535 37.16 -1.51 -8.95
CA LEU A 535 37.93 -1.76 -7.73
C LEU A 535 39.09 -0.75 -7.55
N GLY A 536 39.29 0.19 -8.48
CA GLY A 536 40.42 1.11 -8.47
C GLY A 536 41.73 0.50 -9.01
N ARG A 537 41.65 -0.67 -9.66
CA ARG A 537 42.76 -1.32 -10.36
C ARG A 537 42.51 -1.25 -11.87
N HIS A 538 43.57 -1.33 -12.66
CA HIS A 538 43.51 -1.35 -14.12
C HIS A 538 44.27 -2.58 -14.62
N ASP A 539 43.89 -3.77 -14.18
CA ASP A 539 44.62 -4.99 -14.52
C ASP A 539 43.72 -6.22 -14.69
N PHE A 540 44.24 -7.20 -15.42
CA PHE A 540 43.81 -8.58 -15.38
C PHE A 540 44.74 -9.30 -14.40
N SER A 541 44.19 -9.73 -13.27
CA SER A 541 44.96 -10.29 -12.16
C SER A 541 44.51 -11.69 -11.84
N VAL A 542 45.47 -12.57 -11.54
CA VAL A 542 45.21 -13.94 -11.10
C VAL A 542 45.89 -14.15 -9.75
N PHE A 543 45.10 -14.56 -8.78
CA PHE A 543 45.54 -14.85 -7.42
C PHE A 543 45.41 -16.35 -7.14
N VAL A 544 46.26 -16.83 -6.24
CA VAL A 544 46.15 -18.18 -5.66
C VAL A 544 45.69 -18.01 -4.22
N GLY A 545 44.55 -18.61 -3.89
CA GLY A 545 43.94 -18.53 -2.57
C GLY A 545 43.54 -19.90 -2.01
N PRO A 546 43.23 -19.98 -0.71
CA PRO A 546 42.64 -21.18 -0.13
C PRO A 546 41.24 -21.44 -0.68
N ILE A 547 40.85 -22.71 -0.81
CA ILE A 547 39.51 -23.06 -1.32
C ILE A 547 38.37 -22.40 -0.52
N THR A 548 37.35 -21.92 -1.24
CA THR A 548 36.13 -21.38 -0.64
C THR A 548 35.20 -22.50 -0.15
N ASP A 549 34.65 -22.38 1.05
CA ASP A 549 33.62 -23.29 1.56
C ASP A 549 32.23 -23.00 0.96
N TYR A 550 31.30 -23.95 1.11
CA TYR A 550 29.96 -23.82 0.53
C TYR A 550 29.18 -22.64 1.09
N ASP A 551 29.33 -22.29 2.37
CA ASP A 551 28.53 -21.22 2.97
C ASP A 551 28.99 -19.85 2.47
N LYS A 552 30.30 -19.64 2.30
CA LYS A 552 30.85 -18.47 1.62
C LYS A 552 30.42 -18.40 0.16
N PHE A 553 30.49 -19.53 -0.55
CA PHE A 553 30.06 -19.62 -1.95
C PHE A 553 28.53 -19.42 -2.12
N ARG A 554 27.72 -19.88 -1.16
CA ARG A 554 26.26 -19.70 -1.14
C ARG A 554 25.87 -18.26 -0.83
N LYS A 555 26.52 -17.61 0.14
CA LYS A 555 26.30 -16.19 0.43
C LYS A 555 26.57 -15.34 -0.82
N PHE A 556 27.64 -15.68 -1.52
CA PHE A 556 28.02 -15.06 -2.77
C PHE A 556 26.94 -15.20 -3.86
N THR A 557 26.47 -16.42 -4.12
CA THR A 557 25.46 -16.70 -5.15
C THR A 557 24.05 -16.21 -4.79
N ALA A 558 23.71 -16.13 -3.49
CA ALA A 558 22.40 -15.68 -3.03
C ALA A 558 22.24 -14.16 -2.97
N THR A 559 23.35 -13.42 -2.82
CA THR A 559 23.30 -11.97 -2.65
C THR A 559 23.99 -11.21 -3.78
N CYS A 560 24.74 -11.93 -4.63
CA CYS A 560 25.69 -11.38 -5.58
C CYS A 560 26.72 -10.44 -4.94
N TYR A 561 26.85 -10.43 -3.60
CA TYR A 561 27.87 -9.67 -2.89
C TYR A 561 29.15 -10.48 -2.75
N SER A 562 30.27 -9.79 -2.83
CA SER A 562 31.59 -10.40 -2.66
C SER A 562 31.72 -11.10 -1.30
N PRO A 563 32.40 -12.27 -1.19
CA PRO A 563 32.61 -12.95 0.09
C PRO A 563 33.85 -12.42 0.83
N LEU A 564 34.57 -11.49 0.22
CA LEU A 564 35.73 -10.77 0.73
C LEU A 564 35.34 -9.29 0.81
N TYR A 565 35.75 -8.59 1.86
CA TYR A 565 35.44 -7.17 1.99
C TYR A 565 36.14 -6.37 0.88
N LEU A 566 35.58 -5.21 0.49
CA LEU A 566 36.19 -4.34 -0.53
C LEU A 566 37.66 -4.01 -0.18
N GLU A 567 37.98 -3.88 1.11
CA GLU A 567 39.35 -3.67 1.58
C GLU A 567 40.26 -4.89 1.31
N ASP A 568 39.76 -6.11 1.46
CA ASP A 568 40.51 -7.33 1.12
C ASP A 568 40.76 -7.43 -0.40
N TRP A 569 39.84 -6.90 -1.20
CA TRP A 569 39.94 -6.82 -2.67
C TRP A 569 40.95 -5.79 -3.15
N GLN A 570 40.88 -4.56 -2.62
CA GLN A 570 41.73 -3.44 -3.06
C GLN A 570 43.17 -3.58 -2.56
N TYR A 571 43.34 -4.19 -1.37
CA TYR A 571 44.62 -4.27 -0.68
C TYR A 571 45.12 -5.70 -0.50
N HIS A 572 44.73 -6.63 -1.41
CA HIS A 572 45.22 -8.02 -1.42
C HIS A 572 46.67 -8.08 -0.94
N ARG A 573 46.88 -8.63 0.27
CA ARG A 573 48.22 -8.68 0.91
C ARG A 573 49.15 -9.66 0.19
N SER A 574 48.62 -10.48 -0.72
CA SER A 574 49.33 -11.46 -1.54
C SER A 574 49.71 -10.86 -2.89
N GLN A 575 50.95 -11.12 -3.34
CA GLN A 575 51.38 -10.82 -4.71
C GLN A 575 50.56 -11.67 -5.69
N ALA A 576 50.03 -11.04 -6.75
CA ALA A 576 49.38 -11.75 -7.84
C ALA A 576 50.32 -12.81 -8.44
N ALA A 577 49.77 -13.99 -8.74
CA ALA A 577 50.50 -15.04 -9.45
C ALA A 577 50.75 -14.66 -10.91
N PHE A 578 49.82 -13.89 -11.48
CA PHE A 578 49.94 -13.27 -12.79
C PHE A 578 49.18 -11.94 -12.77
N GLN A 579 49.74 -10.92 -13.41
CA GLN A 579 49.12 -9.60 -13.52
C GLN A 579 49.47 -9.00 -14.87
N LYS A 580 48.46 -8.53 -15.59
CA LYS A 580 48.62 -7.79 -16.84
C LYS A 580 47.93 -6.44 -16.72
N ASN A 581 48.69 -5.38 -16.92
CA ASN A 581 48.16 -4.03 -16.87
C ASN A 581 47.24 -3.76 -18.07
N LEU A 582 46.05 -3.23 -17.81
CA LEU A 582 45.02 -2.83 -18.75
C LEU A 582 44.88 -1.30 -18.87
N SER A 583 45.79 -0.52 -18.26
CA SER A 583 45.76 0.95 -18.10
C SER A 583 45.62 1.81 -19.36
N ALA A 584 45.64 1.21 -20.55
CA ALA A 584 45.29 1.88 -21.78
C ALA A 584 43.76 2.02 -21.99
N GLN A 585 42.93 1.49 -21.08
CA GLN A 585 41.47 1.63 -21.13
C GLN A 585 41.03 3.09 -20.91
N LYS A 586 40.67 3.77 -22.00
CA LYS A 586 40.26 5.19 -22.00
C LYS A 586 38.83 5.45 -21.50
N ASP A 587 38.00 4.43 -21.26
CA ASP A 587 36.55 4.63 -21.22
C ASP A 587 35.89 4.65 -19.83
N ASP A 588 35.05 5.65 -19.60
CA ASP A 588 34.21 5.84 -18.40
C ASP A 588 33.11 4.76 -18.19
N PHE A 589 33.05 3.70 -19.03
CA PHE A 589 32.00 2.67 -19.03
C PHE A 589 32.39 1.39 -18.30
N CYS A 590 32.47 1.45 -16.96
CA CYS A 590 32.86 0.30 -16.14
C CYS A 590 32.02 -1.00 -16.33
N PRO A 591 30.69 -0.96 -16.52
CA PRO A 591 29.88 -2.18 -16.65
C PRO A 591 30.12 -2.97 -17.96
N ALA A 592 30.48 -2.27 -19.04
CA ALA A 592 30.76 -2.90 -20.33
C ALA A 592 32.08 -3.68 -20.28
N ILE A 593 33.07 -3.15 -19.57
CA ILE A 593 34.37 -3.80 -19.40
C ILE A 593 34.18 -5.15 -18.70
N SER A 594 33.46 -5.19 -17.58
CA SER A 594 33.30 -6.39 -16.77
C SER A 594 32.66 -7.54 -17.56
N ALA A 595 31.56 -7.31 -18.30
CA ALA A 595 30.97 -8.41 -19.06
C ALA A 595 31.82 -8.83 -20.28
N LYS A 596 32.57 -7.91 -20.92
CA LYS A 596 33.54 -8.30 -21.98
C LYS A 596 34.56 -9.29 -21.43
N TYR A 597 35.11 -9.00 -20.26
CA TYR A 597 36.10 -9.85 -19.61
C TYR A 597 35.53 -11.18 -19.12
N ALA A 598 34.23 -11.34 -19.01
CA ALA A 598 33.65 -12.62 -18.63
C ALA A 598 33.93 -13.75 -19.62
N LEU A 599 33.75 -13.48 -20.91
CA LEU A 599 34.07 -14.42 -21.98
C LEU A 599 35.57 -14.72 -21.99
N PHE A 600 36.38 -13.68 -21.82
CA PHE A 600 37.83 -13.80 -21.70
C PHE A 600 38.22 -14.68 -20.51
N MET A 601 37.66 -14.43 -19.33
CA MET A 601 37.98 -15.16 -18.10
C MET A 601 37.50 -16.61 -18.15
N ALA A 602 36.31 -16.86 -18.70
CA ALA A 602 35.81 -18.21 -18.90
C ALA A 602 36.75 -19.00 -19.82
N HIS A 603 37.15 -18.42 -20.96
CA HIS A 603 38.08 -19.05 -21.89
C HIS A 603 39.44 -19.26 -21.24
N PHE A 604 39.99 -18.24 -20.57
CA PHE A 604 41.24 -18.30 -19.85
C PHE A 604 41.29 -19.45 -18.85
N LEU A 605 40.29 -19.57 -17.98
CA LEU A 605 40.23 -20.64 -16.99
C LEU A 605 40.11 -22.02 -17.63
N CYS A 606 39.37 -22.15 -18.73
CA CYS A 606 39.33 -23.39 -19.50
C CYS A 606 40.71 -23.76 -20.08
N VAL A 607 41.44 -22.80 -20.66
CA VAL A 607 42.82 -23.02 -21.16
C VAL A 607 43.76 -23.41 -20.02
N VAL A 608 43.72 -22.70 -18.89
CA VAL A 608 44.54 -23.02 -17.71
C VAL A 608 44.26 -24.44 -17.23
N LYS A 609 42.98 -24.84 -17.14
CA LYS A 609 42.59 -26.21 -16.74
C LYS A 609 43.20 -27.26 -17.65
N GLN A 610 43.13 -27.04 -18.96
CA GLN A 610 43.68 -27.96 -19.95
C GLN A 610 45.20 -28.07 -19.84
N GLN A 611 45.90 -26.94 -19.70
CA GLN A 611 47.36 -26.94 -19.53
C GLN A 611 47.78 -27.61 -18.22
N ILE A 612 47.06 -27.39 -17.12
CA ILE A 612 47.25 -28.09 -15.84
C ILE A 612 47.07 -29.60 -16.03
N ALA A 613 46.01 -30.03 -16.71
CA ALA A 613 45.74 -31.45 -16.96
C ALA A 613 46.76 -32.11 -17.90
N ALA A 614 47.33 -31.35 -18.83
CA ALA A 614 48.35 -31.82 -19.78
C ALA A 614 49.76 -31.81 -19.19
N THR A 615 49.99 -31.11 -18.08
CA THR A 615 51.30 -31.06 -17.42
C THR A 615 51.48 -32.29 -16.54
N PRO A 616 52.40 -33.21 -16.85
CA PRO A 616 52.66 -34.37 -16.01
C PRO A 616 53.35 -33.91 -14.72
N VAL A 617 52.58 -33.75 -13.64
CA VAL A 617 53.12 -33.37 -12.34
C VAL A 617 53.42 -34.62 -11.52
N ALA A 618 54.67 -34.78 -11.08
CA ALA A 618 55.09 -35.86 -10.19
C ALA A 618 54.69 -35.61 -8.71
N GLU A 619 54.29 -34.38 -8.37
CA GLU A 619 53.92 -33.93 -7.03
C GLU A 619 52.55 -33.24 -7.02
N PRO A 620 51.84 -33.19 -5.87
CA PRO A 620 50.51 -32.58 -5.76
C PRO A 620 50.47 -31.04 -5.84
N HIS A 621 51.62 -30.38 -6.08
CA HIS A 621 51.74 -28.92 -6.07
C HIS A 621 52.59 -28.42 -7.25
N PHE A 622 52.10 -27.41 -7.96
CA PHE A 622 52.87 -26.68 -8.96
C PHE A 622 53.87 -25.75 -8.28
N SER A 623 55.11 -25.67 -8.79
CA SER A 623 56.00 -24.59 -8.38
C SER A 623 55.43 -23.22 -8.79
N ARG A 624 55.87 -22.15 -8.13
CA ARG A 624 55.40 -20.79 -8.45
C ARG A 624 55.73 -20.42 -9.89
N GLU A 625 56.88 -20.86 -10.39
CA GLU A 625 57.37 -20.63 -11.74
C GLU A 625 56.55 -21.42 -12.77
N GLN A 626 56.30 -22.71 -12.52
CA GLN A 626 55.46 -23.55 -13.40
C GLN A 626 54.05 -22.99 -13.54
N LEU A 627 53.44 -22.59 -12.43
CA LEU A 627 52.12 -21.99 -12.46
C LEU A 627 52.14 -20.66 -13.23
N ARG A 628 53.16 -19.83 -13.02
CA ARG A 628 53.30 -18.56 -13.75
C ARG A 628 53.43 -18.77 -15.26
N GLU A 629 54.24 -19.73 -15.72
CA GLU A 629 54.38 -20.07 -17.14
C GLU A 629 53.04 -20.53 -17.75
N ILE A 630 52.30 -21.38 -17.04
CA ILE A 630 50.95 -21.81 -17.45
C ILE A 630 50.01 -20.60 -17.58
N LEU A 631 50.01 -19.69 -16.59
CA LEU A 631 49.15 -18.51 -16.59
C LEU A 631 49.51 -17.54 -17.74
N GLU A 632 50.80 -17.27 -17.96
CA GLU A 632 51.28 -16.40 -19.06
C GLU A 632 50.94 -16.98 -20.44
N SER A 633 51.20 -18.27 -20.65
CA SER A 633 50.85 -18.99 -21.87
C SER A 633 49.33 -19.00 -22.13
N SER A 634 48.54 -19.31 -21.09
CA SER A 634 47.08 -19.34 -21.18
C SER A 634 46.49 -17.97 -21.47
N TYR A 635 47.07 -16.90 -20.91
CA TYR A 635 46.66 -15.53 -21.19
C TYR A 635 46.91 -15.18 -22.66
N LYS A 636 48.08 -15.50 -23.21
CA LYS A 636 48.41 -15.25 -24.62
C LYS A 636 47.42 -15.95 -25.56
N ILE A 637 47.20 -17.26 -25.37
CA ILE A 637 46.25 -18.05 -26.17
C ILE A 637 44.84 -17.43 -26.10
N THR A 638 44.42 -17.03 -24.91
CA THR A 638 43.09 -16.43 -24.70
C THR A 638 42.99 -15.05 -25.35
N ASN A 639 44.04 -14.24 -25.28
CA ASN A 639 44.08 -12.93 -25.90
C ASN A 639 43.95 -13.03 -27.43
N ASP A 640 44.71 -13.93 -28.05
CA ASP A 640 44.66 -14.15 -29.50
C ASP A 640 43.25 -14.61 -29.93
N TRP A 641 42.66 -15.57 -29.20
CA TRP A 641 41.29 -16.01 -29.43
C TRP A 641 40.27 -14.87 -29.25
N PHE A 642 40.40 -14.08 -28.19
CA PHE A 642 39.46 -13.01 -27.88
C PHE A 642 39.50 -11.90 -28.92
N CYS A 643 40.68 -11.56 -29.47
CA CYS A 643 40.81 -10.59 -30.56
C CYS A 643 40.09 -11.07 -31.84
N GLN A 644 40.24 -12.35 -32.19
CA GLN A 644 39.52 -12.95 -33.32
C GLN A 644 38.00 -12.95 -33.08
N PHE A 645 37.58 -13.32 -31.86
CA PHE A 645 36.18 -13.27 -31.44
C PHE A 645 35.61 -11.86 -31.57
N CYS A 646 36.31 -10.83 -31.08
CA CYS A 646 35.86 -9.44 -31.15
C CYS A 646 35.74 -8.94 -32.59
N THR A 647 36.70 -9.29 -33.45
CA THR A 647 36.70 -8.90 -34.87
C THR A 647 35.51 -9.51 -35.61
N ALA A 648 35.33 -10.83 -35.50
CA ALA A 648 34.24 -11.51 -36.18
C ALA A 648 32.86 -11.10 -35.63
N THR A 649 32.76 -10.83 -34.32
CA THR A 649 31.55 -10.27 -33.70
C THR A 649 31.18 -8.91 -34.28
N LYS A 650 32.16 -8.01 -34.41
CA LYS A 650 31.95 -6.69 -35.04
C LYS A 650 31.44 -6.85 -36.47
N GLU A 651 32.08 -7.71 -37.26
CA GLU A 651 31.70 -7.94 -38.67
C GLU A 651 30.28 -8.49 -38.79
N SER A 652 29.93 -9.49 -37.97
CA SER A 652 28.58 -10.05 -37.91
C SER A 652 27.54 -9.00 -37.55
N MET A 653 27.78 -8.17 -36.51
CA MET A 653 26.83 -7.11 -36.14
C MET A 653 26.70 -6.04 -37.22
N LEU A 654 27.79 -5.64 -37.88
CA LEU A 654 27.75 -4.69 -39.00
C LEU A 654 26.95 -5.26 -40.18
N GLN A 655 27.14 -6.55 -40.49
CA GLN A 655 26.36 -7.23 -41.51
C GLN A 655 24.86 -7.23 -41.16
N ASP A 656 24.52 -7.60 -39.93
CA ASP A 656 23.14 -7.61 -39.47
C ASP A 656 22.53 -6.20 -39.52
N TYR A 657 23.28 -5.18 -39.09
CA TYR A 657 22.82 -3.80 -39.08
C TYR A 657 22.61 -3.24 -40.50
N ARG A 658 23.50 -3.55 -41.44
CA ARG A 658 23.35 -3.21 -42.87
C ARG A 658 22.19 -3.95 -43.54
N SER A 659 21.79 -5.11 -42.99
CA SER A 659 20.67 -5.89 -43.51
C SER A 659 19.30 -5.40 -43.03
N LEU A 660 19.26 -4.46 -42.07
CA LEU A 660 18.03 -3.85 -41.61
C LEU A 660 17.35 -3.03 -42.72
N ASP A 661 16.04 -2.81 -42.59
CA ASP A 661 15.35 -1.83 -43.42
C ASP A 661 16.03 -0.44 -43.30
N PRO A 662 16.23 0.29 -44.41
CA PRO A 662 16.90 1.59 -44.41
C PRO A 662 16.38 2.59 -43.37
N LYS A 663 15.09 2.53 -42.99
CA LYS A 663 14.53 3.41 -41.95
C LYS A 663 15.13 3.21 -40.55
N PHE A 664 15.77 2.07 -40.31
CA PHE A 664 16.41 1.73 -39.03
C PHE A 664 17.91 2.04 -39.00
N ILE A 665 18.51 2.34 -40.16
CA ILE A 665 19.94 2.57 -40.30
C ILE A 665 20.22 4.06 -40.08
N ASP A 666 20.87 4.36 -38.96
CA ASP A 666 21.45 5.67 -38.68
C ASP A 666 22.83 5.73 -39.37
N SER A 667 22.95 6.57 -40.39
CA SER A 667 24.17 6.68 -41.20
C SER A 667 25.38 7.16 -40.40
N ASP A 668 25.15 8.06 -39.44
CA ASP A 668 26.23 8.61 -38.61
C ASP A 668 26.71 7.54 -37.63
N PHE A 669 25.77 6.80 -37.02
CA PHE A 669 26.09 5.66 -36.18
C PHE A 669 26.82 4.55 -36.96
N LEU A 670 26.37 4.21 -38.16
CA LEU A 670 27.02 3.20 -38.99
C LEU A 670 28.47 3.61 -39.31
N ALA A 671 28.71 4.86 -39.69
CA ALA A 671 30.05 5.36 -39.95
C ALA A 671 30.95 5.32 -38.72
N LEU A 672 30.41 5.60 -37.52
CA LEU A 672 31.12 5.44 -36.26
C LEU A 672 31.44 3.97 -35.97
N ALA A 673 30.48 3.06 -36.17
CA ALA A 673 30.65 1.63 -35.94
C ALA A 673 31.66 0.98 -36.89
N GLU A 674 31.71 1.42 -38.14
CA GLU A 674 32.71 0.96 -39.12
C GLU A 674 34.12 1.38 -38.71
N LYS A 675 34.28 2.64 -38.26
CA LYS A 675 35.56 3.21 -37.82
C LYS A 675 36.02 2.73 -36.44
N ALA A 676 35.08 2.32 -35.57
CA ALA A 676 35.41 1.84 -34.24
C ALA A 676 36.31 0.61 -34.33
N ALA A 677 37.48 0.64 -33.69
CA ALA A 677 38.31 -0.55 -33.62
C ALA A 677 37.58 -1.61 -32.77
N PRO A 678 37.60 -2.90 -33.15
CA PRO A 678 37.28 -3.94 -32.18
C PRO A 678 38.25 -3.81 -31.00
N PHE A 679 37.81 -4.21 -29.82
CA PHE A 679 38.62 -4.15 -28.60
C PHE A 679 39.92 -4.95 -28.82
N VAL A 680 41.05 -4.24 -28.84
CA VAL A 680 42.40 -4.80 -28.94
C VAL A 680 43.22 -4.10 -27.85
N SER A 681 43.97 -4.87 -27.06
CA SER A 681 44.89 -4.27 -26.09
C SER A 681 45.88 -3.37 -26.83
N ASP A 682 46.08 -2.13 -26.35
CA ASP A 682 46.95 -1.15 -27.04
C ASP A 682 48.43 -1.62 -27.16
N GLU A 683 48.83 -2.72 -26.52
CA GLU A 683 50.12 -3.38 -26.77
C GLU A 683 50.28 -3.84 -28.23
N GLU A 684 49.21 -4.23 -28.93
CA GLU A 684 49.30 -4.50 -30.37
C GLU A 684 49.35 -3.21 -31.20
N LYS A 685 48.83 -2.07 -30.69
CA LYS A 685 49.07 -0.78 -31.34
C LYS A 685 50.53 -0.39 -31.24
N GLU A 686 51.16 -0.56 -30.07
CA GLU A 686 52.58 -0.29 -29.88
C GLU A 686 53.47 -1.25 -30.71
N LEU A 687 53.21 -2.56 -30.67
CA LEU A 687 53.94 -3.57 -31.46
C LEU A 687 53.73 -3.44 -32.98
N SER A 688 52.55 -3.03 -33.45
CA SER A 688 52.31 -2.78 -34.88
C SER A 688 52.89 -1.43 -35.34
N THR A 689 52.95 -0.41 -34.48
CA THR A 689 53.71 0.82 -34.77
C THR A 689 55.21 0.59 -34.77
N GLU A 690 55.75 -0.27 -33.91
CA GLU A 690 57.18 -0.63 -33.92
C GLU A 690 57.55 -1.52 -35.12
N SER A 691 56.68 -2.45 -35.53
CA SER A 691 56.93 -3.27 -36.73
C SER A 691 56.80 -2.47 -38.04
N SER A 692 55.93 -1.46 -38.08
CA SER A 692 55.84 -0.53 -39.22
C SER A 692 56.97 0.50 -39.23
N LEU A 693 57.46 0.96 -38.07
CA LEU A 693 58.65 1.82 -37.98
C LEU A 693 59.93 1.09 -38.38
N THR A 694 60.06 -0.21 -38.06
CA THR A 694 61.21 -1.03 -38.48
C THR A 694 61.21 -1.40 -39.96
N MET A 695 60.04 -1.45 -40.62
CA MET A 695 59.97 -1.60 -42.09
C MET A 695 60.24 -0.31 -42.88
N THR A 696 60.23 0.87 -42.25
CA THR A 696 60.66 2.13 -42.88
C THR A 696 62.14 2.47 -42.68
N LEU A 697 62.89 1.62 -41.97
CA LEU A 697 64.34 1.76 -41.75
C LEU A 697 65.12 0.50 -42.19
N SER A 698 64.78 -0.04 -43.37
CA SER A 698 65.61 -0.99 -44.10
C SER A 698 65.85 -0.54 -45.53
#